data_AF-A0AB40D227-F1
#
_entry.id   AF-A0AB40D227-F1
#
_cell.length_a   1.000
_cell.length_b   1.000
_cell.length_c   1.000
_cell.angle_alpha   90.00
_cell.angle_beta   90.00
_cell.angle_gamma   90.00
#
_symmetry.space_group_name_H-M   'P 1'
#
loop_
_entity.id
_entity.type
_entity.pdbx_description
1 polymer ?
#
loop_
_entity_poly.entity_id
_entity_poly.type
_entity_poly.pdbx_seq_one_letter_code
_entity_poly.pdbx_strand_id
1 'polypeptide(L)'
;MSVWNYVVTAHKPTNVTHSCVGNFTAPQELNLIIAKCTRIEIHLLTTQGLQPMLDVPIYGRIATLELFRPHGEAQDFLFIATERYKFCVLHWDGESSELVTRAMGDVSDRIGRPTDNGQIGIIDPDCRLIGLHLYDGLFKVIPFDNKGQLKEAFNIRLEELQVLDIKFLYGCSKPTIVVLYQDNKDARHVKTYEVALKDKDFVEGPWLQNNLDNGAGLLIPVPMPLGGVIIIGEDTIVYCSSSVFKAVPTKPSITRAYGRVDSDGSRYLLSDNSGMLYLLVITHEKERVTGLKIEELGETSVASTLSYLDNGVVYVGSSYGDSQIIKLNTQPDAKGSYVEVCERYVNLGPIVDFCVVDLERQGQGQVVTCSGAYKDGSLRIVRNGIGINEQASVELQGIKGLWSLRCSTSDVYDTFLVVSFINETRVLAMNMEDELEETEIEGFYAQAQTLFCQNAINDQLVQVTSGSVRLVSSTSRELLDEWHAPSTFSVNVATANASQVLLATGGGHLVYLEIGVGKLVEVKHLQLEYEISCLDINPIGENSSYSTLAAVGMWTDISVRMFSLPGLDLITKECLGGEIIPRSVLLCSFEGISYLLCALGDGHLFNFQLNVKTGELTDRKKVSLGTQPITLRTFSSKDTTHVFAASDRPTVIYSSNKKLLYSNVNLKEVSHMCPFNSAAFPDSLAIAKEGELSIGTIDDIQKLHIRTIPLGEHARRICHQEQSRTFAICSMKNNCLSNPEESEMHFVRLLDDQTFDFLATYALDTYEYGCSILSCSFADDNNVYYCVGTAYVLPEENEPTKGRILVFIVEDGKLQLIAEKETKGAVYSLNDFNGKLLAAINQKIQLYKWVLRDDGSRELQSECGHHGHILALYVQTRGDFIVVGDLMKSISLLLYKHEEGAIEERARDYNANWMSAVEILDDDIYLGAENNFNLFTVRKNSDGATDEERGRLEVVGEYHLGEFVNRFRHGSLVMRLPDSESGQIPTVIFGTVNGVIGVVASLPHDQYLFLERLQANLVKVIKGVGGLSHEQWRSFNNEKKTVDARNFLDGDLIESFLDLNRNRMEEISKAMGVSVEELCKRVEELTRLH
;
A
#
# COMPACT_ATOMS: atom_id res chain seq x y z
N MET A 1 1.70 29.91 -10.80
CA MET A 1 3.13 29.63 -10.62
C MET A 1 3.39 29.58 -9.14
N SER A 2 3.46 28.38 -8.58
CA SER A 2 3.36 28.18 -7.14
C SER A 2 4.58 27.49 -6.60
N VAL A 3 5.31 28.23 -5.76
CA VAL A 3 6.32 27.71 -4.82
C VAL A 3 5.68 26.83 -3.74
N TRP A 4 4.34 26.83 -3.67
CA TRP A 4 3.54 26.18 -2.65
C TRP A 4 3.22 24.74 -3.03
N ASN A 5 3.66 23.80 -2.20
CA ASN A 5 3.55 22.38 -2.45
C ASN A 5 2.66 21.71 -1.39
N TYR A 6 1.89 20.73 -1.81
CA TYR A 6 1.11 19.82 -0.98
C TYR A 6 1.68 18.42 -1.14
N VAL A 7 2.03 17.76 -0.04
CA VAL A 7 2.64 16.42 -0.05
C VAL A 7 1.74 15.48 0.69
N VAL A 8 1.33 14.40 0.02
CA VAL A 8 0.42 13.39 0.57
C VAL A 8 0.89 11.98 0.25
N THR A 9 0.64 11.06 1.17
CA THR A 9 0.91 9.64 0.99
C THR A 9 -0.26 8.96 0.26
N ALA A 10 -0.05 8.54 -0.99
CA ALA A 10 -1.04 7.78 -1.75
C ALA A 10 -1.10 6.31 -1.32
N HIS A 11 0.06 5.72 -1.06
CA HIS A 11 0.17 4.37 -0.50
C HIS A 11 1.11 4.38 0.72
N LYS A 12 0.63 3.85 1.85
CA LYS A 12 1.34 3.79 3.13
C LYS A 12 2.63 2.94 3.05
N PRO A 13 3.57 3.10 3.99
CA PRO A 13 4.76 2.25 4.06
C PRO A 13 4.36 0.79 4.26
N THR A 14 5.02 -0.12 3.54
CA THR A 14 4.77 -1.56 3.62
C THR A 14 5.95 -2.33 4.21
N ASN A 15 7.15 -1.74 4.19
CA ASN A 15 8.35 -2.32 4.76
C ASN A 15 8.19 -2.51 6.28
N VAL A 16 8.43 -3.72 6.76
CA VAL A 16 8.46 -4.05 8.18
C VAL A 16 9.88 -3.94 8.71
N THR A 17 10.13 -2.98 9.61
CA THR A 17 11.46 -2.77 10.19
C THR A 17 11.65 -3.54 11.50
N HIS A 18 10.62 -3.54 12.36
CA HIS A 18 10.65 -4.24 13.65
C HIS A 18 9.32 -4.95 13.89
N SER A 19 9.36 -6.04 14.63
CA SER A 19 8.16 -6.66 15.20
C SER A 19 8.45 -7.17 16.61
N CYS A 20 7.45 -7.14 17.48
CA CYS A 20 7.54 -7.72 18.80
C CYS A 20 6.22 -8.39 19.19
N VAL A 21 6.32 -9.37 20.08
CA VAL A 21 5.19 -10.19 20.54
C VAL A 21 5.11 -10.10 22.06
N GLY A 22 3.91 -9.87 22.58
CA GLY A 22 3.66 -9.81 24.02
C GLY A 22 2.21 -9.55 24.39
N ASN A 23 1.94 -9.36 25.68
CA ASN A 23 0.62 -9.10 26.24
C ASN A 23 0.37 -7.61 26.42
N PHE A 24 0.14 -6.91 25.31
CA PHE A 24 -0.03 -5.45 25.32
C PHE A 24 -1.47 -5.00 25.59
N THR A 25 -2.46 -5.61 24.94
CA THR A 25 -3.88 -5.22 25.07
C THR A 25 -4.51 -5.70 26.36
N ALA A 26 -4.26 -6.96 26.73
CA ALA A 26 -4.72 -7.59 27.95
C ALA A 26 -3.70 -8.60 28.47
N PRO A 27 -3.68 -8.91 29.78
CA PRO A 27 -2.68 -9.79 30.40
C PRO A 27 -2.58 -11.20 29.82
N GLN A 28 -3.66 -11.71 29.19
CA GLN A 28 -3.73 -13.06 28.63
C GLN A 28 -3.81 -13.08 27.10
N GLU A 29 -3.92 -11.91 26.46
CA GLU A 29 -4.03 -11.80 25.01
C GLU A 29 -2.66 -11.64 24.41
N LEU A 30 -2.33 -12.46 23.41
CA LEU A 30 -1.07 -12.36 22.70
C LEU A 30 -1.23 -11.39 21.53
N ASN A 31 -0.39 -10.37 21.51
CA ASN A 31 -0.41 -9.31 20.52
C ASN A 31 0.86 -9.38 19.67
N LEU A 32 0.71 -9.12 18.38
CA LEU A 32 1.80 -8.84 17.47
C LEU A 32 1.80 -7.35 17.15
N ILE A 33 2.89 -6.67 17.49
CA ILE A 33 3.09 -5.26 17.20
C ILE A 33 4.12 -5.14 16.08
N ILE A 34 3.76 -4.43 15.02
CA ILE A 34 4.55 -4.30 13.81
C ILE A 34 4.90 -2.83 13.62
N ALA A 35 6.18 -2.52 13.45
CA ALA A 35 6.64 -1.18 13.07
C ALA A 35 6.92 -1.12 11.57
N LYS A 36 6.20 -0.22 10.89
CA LYS A 36 6.41 0.11 9.47
C LYS A 36 7.01 1.50 9.35
N CYS A 37 8.27 1.64 9.78
CA CYS A 37 9.04 2.88 9.80
C CYS A 37 8.42 4.02 10.64
N THR A 38 7.38 4.68 10.11
CA THR A 38 6.66 5.81 10.74
C THR A 38 5.29 5.42 11.29
N ARG A 39 4.90 4.14 11.22
CA ARG A 39 3.61 3.65 11.72
C ARG A 39 3.76 2.44 12.62
N ILE A 40 2.79 2.27 13.52
CA ILE A 40 2.63 1.03 14.31
C ILE A 40 1.29 0.41 13.97
N GLU A 41 1.32 -0.89 13.76
CA GLU A 41 0.15 -1.74 13.66
C GLU A 41 0.12 -2.72 14.83
N ILE A 42 -1.02 -2.80 15.51
CA ILE A 42 -1.25 -3.73 16.62
C ILE A 42 -2.28 -4.75 16.16
N HIS A 43 -1.89 -6.02 16.25
CA HIS A 43 -2.73 -7.16 15.89
C HIS A 43 -2.94 -8.08 17.09
N LEU A 44 -4.17 -8.56 17.26
CA LEU A 44 -4.51 -9.60 18.22
C LEU A 44 -4.41 -10.96 17.56
N LEU A 45 -3.74 -11.91 18.21
CA LEU A 45 -3.73 -13.29 17.75
C LEU A 45 -5.05 -13.99 18.13
N THR A 46 -5.78 -14.46 17.13
CA THR A 46 -7.00 -15.27 17.29
C THR A 46 -6.80 -16.66 16.71
N THR A 47 -7.73 -17.58 16.95
CA THR A 47 -7.69 -18.92 16.33
C THR A 47 -7.87 -18.90 14.82
N GLN A 48 -8.42 -17.81 14.27
CA GLN A 48 -8.66 -17.63 12.84
C GLN A 48 -7.51 -16.87 12.13
N GLY A 49 -6.53 -16.36 12.88
CA GLY A 49 -5.41 -15.58 12.34
C GLY A 49 -5.15 -14.29 13.11
N LEU A 50 -4.48 -13.34 12.47
CA LEU A 50 -4.21 -12.01 13.03
C LEU A 50 -5.41 -11.09 12.81
N GLN A 51 -5.99 -10.58 13.89
CA GLN A 51 -7.02 -9.56 13.83
C GLN A 51 -6.40 -8.17 13.98
N PRO A 52 -6.52 -7.26 13.00
CA PRO A 52 -6.02 -5.90 13.14
C PRO A 52 -6.85 -5.13 14.18
N MET A 53 -6.18 -4.48 15.13
CA MET A 53 -6.83 -3.67 16.17
C MET A 53 -6.62 -2.18 15.95
N LEU A 54 -5.37 -1.77 15.72
CA LEU A 54 -4.99 -0.36 15.65
C LEU A 54 -3.89 -0.14 14.61
N ASP A 55 -4.04 0.88 13.77
CA ASP A 55 -3.01 1.38 12.86
C ASP A 55 -2.86 2.89 13.07
N VAL A 56 -1.73 3.33 13.63
CA VAL A 56 -1.53 4.74 14.00
C VAL A 56 -0.15 5.26 13.55
N PRO A 57 -0.09 6.49 12.97
CA PRO A 57 1.17 7.12 12.64
C PRO A 57 1.91 7.68 13.86
N ILE A 58 3.24 7.55 13.84
CA ILE A 58 4.17 8.22 14.75
C ILE A 58 4.85 9.37 14.01
N TYR A 59 4.95 10.54 14.64
CA TYR A 59 5.76 11.65 14.15
C TYR A 59 7.27 11.42 14.40
N GLY A 60 7.80 10.36 13.80
CA GLY A 60 9.20 9.93 13.89
C GLY A 60 9.41 8.56 13.25
N ARG A 61 10.61 8.32 12.72
CA ARG A 61 11.05 6.98 12.29
C ARG A 61 11.42 6.15 13.50
N ILE A 62 10.84 4.96 13.64
CA ILE A 62 11.08 4.03 14.74
C ILE A 62 12.47 3.40 14.57
N ALA A 63 13.38 3.75 15.48
CA ALA A 63 14.72 3.17 15.55
C ALA A 63 14.77 1.95 16.48
N THR A 64 13.94 1.93 17.52
CA THR A 64 13.83 0.78 18.42
C THR A 64 12.39 0.59 18.87
N LEU A 65 11.97 -0.67 18.94
CA LEU A 65 10.65 -1.10 19.39
C LEU A 65 10.83 -2.29 20.35
N GLU A 66 10.52 -2.10 21.63
CA GLU A 66 10.68 -3.16 22.64
C GLU A 66 9.49 -3.19 23.60
N LEU A 67 9.04 -4.41 23.95
CA LEU A 67 8.02 -4.63 24.97
C LEU A 67 8.68 -4.98 26.30
N PHE A 68 8.14 -4.47 27.40
CA PHE A 68 8.60 -4.79 28.73
C PHE A 68 7.47 -4.76 29.75
N ARG A 69 7.59 -5.57 30.81
CA ARG A 69 6.61 -5.64 31.90
C ARG A 69 7.21 -5.17 33.22
N PRO A 70 6.89 -3.95 33.69
CA PRO A 70 7.32 -3.50 35.00
C PRO A 70 6.79 -4.38 36.14
N HIS A 71 7.55 -4.45 37.23
CA HIS A 71 7.08 -5.14 38.43
C HIS A 71 5.80 -4.52 38.99
N GLY A 72 4.76 -5.35 39.12
CA GLY A 72 3.46 -4.95 39.66
C GLY A 72 2.40 -4.62 38.62
N GLU A 73 2.77 -4.57 37.33
CA GLU A 73 1.84 -4.39 36.22
C GLU A 73 1.45 -5.74 35.59
N ALA A 74 0.21 -5.84 35.12
CA ALA A 74 -0.32 -7.07 34.51
C ALA A 74 -0.16 -7.10 32.99
N GLN A 75 -0.01 -5.95 32.35
CA GLN A 75 0.14 -5.76 30.91
C GLN A 75 1.56 -5.27 30.57
N ASP A 76 1.97 -5.51 29.34
CA ASP A 76 3.23 -5.01 28.80
C ASP A 76 3.10 -3.54 28.39
N PHE A 77 4.19 -2.80 28.53
CA PHE A 77 4.35 -1.45 28.00
C PHE A 77 5.25 -1.47 26.78
N LEU A 78 4.97 -0.55 25.85
CA LEU A 78 5.71 -0.42 24.61
C LEU A 78 6.69 0.75 24.70
N PHE A 79 7.97 0.46 24.64
CA PHE A 79 9.01 1.47 24.52
C PHE A 79 9.35 1.71 23.05
N ILE A 80 9.40 2.98 22.67
CA ILE A 80 9.76 3.42 21.33
C ILE A 80 10.84 4.47 21.43
N ALA A 81 11.92 4.27 20.68
CA ALA A 81 12.89 5.31 20.38
C ALA A 81 12.83 5.64 18.88
N THR A 82 12.90 6.94 18.59
CA THR A 82 12.90 7.47 17.22
C THR A 82 14.32 7.81 16.77
N GLU A 83 14.58 7.77 15.46
CA GLU A 83 15.88 8.15 14.90
C GLU A 83 16.28 9.60 15.23
N ARG A 84 15.31 10.48 15.52
CA ARG A 84 15.54 11.85 16.02
C ARG A 84 15.73 11.93 17.55
N TYR A 85 16.17 10.84 18.17
CA TYR A 85 16.53 10.76 19.59
C TYR A 85 15.41 11.12 20.59
N LYS A 86 14.16 11.02 20.17
CA LYS A 86 13.01 11.11 21.09
C LYS A 86 12.54 9.73 21.46
N PHE A 87 12.11 9.56 22.69
CA PHE A 87 11.50 8.31 23.14
C PHE A 87 10.14 8.53 23.77
N CYS A 88 9.31 7.49 23.74
CA CYS A 88 8.07 7.44 24.50
C CYS A 88 7.79 6.03 25.01
N VAL A 89 7.01 5.96 26.09
CA VAL A 89 6.46 4.72 26.63
C VAL A 89 4.94 4.78 26.51
N LEU A 90 4.39 3.79 25.82
CA LEU A 90 2.98 3.69 25.49
C LEU A 90 2.33 2.53 26.24
N HIS A 91 1.06 2.72 26.57
CA HIS A 91 0.23 1.77 27.27
C HIS A 91 -1.17 1.76 26.64
N TRP A 92 -1.76 0.58 26.51
CA TRP A 92 -3.12 0.42 26.03
C TRP A 92 -4.13 0.57 27.16
N ASP A 93 -5.10 1.47 27.01
CA ASP A 93 -6.23 1.57 27.92
C ASP A 93 -7.45 0.82 27.35
N GLY A 94 -7.83 -0.28 28.01
CA GLY A 94 -8.95 -1.13 27.56
C GLY A 94 -10.34 -0.51 27.74
N GLU A 95 -10.51 0.51 28.59
CA GLU A 95 -11.82 1.16 28.78
C GLU A 95 -12.12 2.16 27.66
N SER A 96 -11.11 2.92 27.24
CA SER A 96 -11.22 3.92 26.17
C SER A 96 -10.85 3.38 24.79
N SER A 97 -10.20 2.22 24.72
CA SER A 97 -9.57 1.68 23.51
C SER A 97 -8.61 2.67 22.85
N GLU A 98 -7.91 3.46 23.68
CA GLU A 98 -6.93 4.46 23.23
C GLU A 98 -5.52 4.13 23.69
N LEU A 99 -4.54 4.59 22.90
CA LEU A 99 -3.12 4.45 23.20
C LEU A 99 -2.65 5.64 24.04
N VAL A 100 -2.31 5.39 25.30
CA VAL A 100 -1.95 6.43 26.27
C VAL A 100 -0.43 6.55 26.41
N THR A 101 0.08 7.77 26.36
CA THR A 101 1.50 8.06 26.63
C THR A 101 1.76 8.16 28.13
N ARG A 102 2.56 7.25 28.66
CA ARG A 102 2.96 7.23 30.08
C ARG A 102 4.17 8.11 30.35
N ALA A 103 5.17 8.03 29.48
CA ALA A 103 6.40 8.81 29.58
C ALA A 103 6.87 9.23 28.19
N MET A 104 7.55 10.37 28.13
CA MET A 104 8.17 10.89 26.91
C MET A 104 9.44 11.65 27.29
N GLY A 105 10.40 11.74 26.36
CA GLY A 105 11.59 12.53 26.57
C GLY A 105 12.46 12.65 25.32
N ASP A 106 13.42 13.56 25.40
CA ASP A 106 14.46 13.77 24.40
C ASP A 106 15.80 13.33 24.99
N VAL A 107 16.47 12.43 24.28
CA VAL A 107 17.75 11.84 24.66
C VAL A 107 18.90 12.32 23.76
N SER A 108 18.67 13.32 22.91
CA SER A 108 19.73 13.92 22.10
C SER A 108 20.82 14.54 22.98
N ASP A 109 22.07 14.35 22.55
CA ASP A 109 23.21 15.09 23.09
C ASP A 109 23.64 16.15 22.07
N ARG A 110 23.99 17.34 22.56
CA ARG A 110 24.42 18.46 21.69
C ARG A 110 25.71 18.17 20.93
N ILE A 111 26.53 17.26 21.46
CA ILE A 111 27.84 16.90 20.94
C ILE A 111 27.95 15.38 21.02
N GLY A 112 28.07 14.73 19.86
CA GLY A 112 28.23 13.29 19.75
C GLY A 112 28.26 12.90 18.29
N ARG A 113 29.13 11.95 17.94
CA ARG A 113 29.13 11.33 16.62
C ARG A 113 28.06 10.22 16.63
N PRO A 114 27.03 10.26 15.79
CA PRO A 114 26.04 9.19 15.69
C PRO A 114 26.72 7.86 15.36
N THR A 115 26.15 6.76 15.86
CA THR A 115 26.68 5.41 15.62
C THR A 115 26.50 5.01 14.15
N ASP A 116 27.55 4.46 13.54
CA ASP A 116 27.52 4.01 12.14
C ASP A 116 26.59 2.77 11.95
N ASN A 117 26.43 1.93 12.99
CA ASN A 117 25.60 0.71 12.97
C ASN A 117 24.12 0.94 13.38
N GLY A 118 23.70 2.19 13.49
CA GLY A 118 22.34 2.54 13.91
C GLY A 118 22.16 2.60 15.43
N GLN A 119 20.98 3.06 15.84
CA GLN A 119 20.66 3.28 17.25
C GLN A 119 20.15 1.98 17.88
N ILE A 120 20.72 1.61 19.03
CA ILE A 120 20.31 0.40 19.76
C ILE A 120 19.66 0.81 21.07
N GLY A 121 18.39 0.47 21.25
CA GLY A 121 17.73 0.52 22.56
C GLY A 121 17.51 -0.88 23.12
N ILE A 122 17.85 -1.05 24.40
CA ILE A 122 17.73 -2.31 25.11
C ILE A 122 17.16 -2.07 26.50
N ILE A 123 16.36 -3.02 26.97
CA ILE A 123 15.72 -2.95 28.28
C ILE A 123 16.26 -4.09 29.15
N ASP A 124 16.60 -3.77 30.39
CA ASP A 124 17.01 -4.77 31.38
C ASP A 124 15.86 -5.75 31.64
N PRO A 125 16.07 -7.09 31.62
CA PRO A 125 15.00 -8.07 31.83
C PRO A 125 14.21 -7.89 33.13
N ASP A 126 14.87 -7.39 34.19
CA ASP A 126 14.24 -7.08 35.47
C ASP A 126 13.67 -5.65 35.53
N CYS A 127 13.59 -4.97 34.37
CA CYS A 127 13.03 -3.63 34.22
C CYS A 127 13.64 -2.59 35.17
N ARG A 128 14.95 -2.63 35.40
CA ARG A 128 15.65 -1.70 36.31
C ARG A 128 16.16 -0.45 35.62
N LEU A 129 16.51 -0.56 34.33
CA LEU A 129 16.87 0.57 33.48
C LEU A 129 16.67 0.26 31.99
N ILE A 130 16.65 1.30 31.18
CA ILE A 130 16.73 1.27 29.73
C ILE A 130 18.12 1.76 29.33
N GLY A 131 18.79 1.01 28.46
CA GLY A 131 20.07 1.38 27.86
C GLY A 131 19.87 1.82 26.42
N LEU A 132 20.52 2.90 26.01
CA LEU A 132 20.48 3.44 24.67
C LEU A 132 21.91 3.71 24.19
N HIS A 133 22.29 3.10 23.07
CA HIS A 133 23.52 3.41 22.36
C HIS A 133 23.18 4.25 21.13
N LEU A 134 23.44 5.55 21.25
CA LEU A 134 23.05 6.58 20.26
C LEU A 134 24.27 7.23 19.60
N TYR A 135 25.39 7.31 20.32
CA TYR A 135 26.63 7.96 19.88
C TYR A 135 27.83 7.07 20.20
N ASP A 136 28.86 7.13 19.35
CA ASP A 136 30.10 6.38 19.55
C ASP A 136 30.76 6.75 20.89
N GLY A 137 31.16 5.73 21.66
CA GLY A 137 31.81 5.90 22.97
C GLY A 137 30.90 6.38 24.10
N LEU A 138 29.58 6.49 23.87
CA LEU A 138 28.59 6.86 24.89
C LEU A 138 27.48 5.82 24.99
N PHE A 139 27.16 5.44 26.22
CA PHE A 139 26.02 4.61 26.56
C PHE A 139 25.09 5.38 27.50
N LYS A 140 23.89 5.69 27.02
CA LYS A 140 22.90 6.47 27.75
C LYS A 140 21.98 5.55 28.53
N VAL A 141 21.74 5.88 29.80
CA VAL A 141 20.98 5.06 30.73
C VAL A 141 19.79 5.85 31.26
N ILE A 142 18.60 5.27 31.18
CA ILE A 142 17.36 5.79 31.76
C ILE A 142 16.92 4.84 32.88
N PRO A 143 17.13 5.17 34.17
CA PRO A 143 16.75 4.29 35.26
C PRO A 143 15.24 4.33 35.53
N PHE A 144 14.68 3.20 35.98
CA PHE A 144 13.34 3.15 36.54
C PHE A 144 13.36 3.57 38.03
N ASP A 145 12.28 4.19 38.50
CA ASP A 145 12.03 4.45 39.90
C ASP A 145 11.44 3.23 40.60
N ASN A 146 11.38 3.25 41.93
CA ASN A 146 10.77 2.19 42.76
C ASN A 146 9.28 1.95 42.44
N LYS A 147 8.64 2.87 41.71
CA LYS A 147 7.25 2.78 41.22
C LYS A 147 7.15 2.45 39.72
N GLY A 148 8.26 2.12 39.06
CA GLY A 148 8.29 1.82 37.62
C GLY A 148 8.22 3.04 36.69
N GLN A 149 8.39 4.27 37.20
CA GLN A 149 8.43 5.49 36.39
C GLN A 149 9.86 5.81 35.95
N LEU A 150 10.04 6.41 34.76
CA LEU A 150 11.36 6.76 34.26
C LEU A 150 11.95 7.98 34.97
N LYS A 151 13.24 7.92 35.31
CA LYS A 151 14.04 9.03 35.86
C LYS A 151 14.84 9.75 34.78
N GLU A 152 15.52 10.83 35.16
CA GLU A 152 16.42 11.57 34.29
C GLU A 152 17.55 10.68 33.76
N ALA A 153 17.78 10.76 32.44
CA ALA A 153 18.81 10.01 31.75
C ALA A 153 20.21 10.53 32.07
N PHE A 154 21.21 9.66 32.03
CA PHE A 154 22.62 10.06 32.12
C PHE A 154 23.49 9.23 31.18
N ASN A 155 24.65 9.79 30.81
CA ASN A 155 25.59 9.12 29.92
C ASN A 155 26.71 8.46 30.71
N ILE A 156 27.09 7.25 30.31
CA ILE A 156 28.27 6.53 30.74
C ILE A 156 29.23 6.45 29.56
N ARG A 157 30.52 6.63 29.82
CA ARG A 157 31.55 6.54 28.79
C ARG A 157 31.85 5.08 28.49
N LEU A 158 31.78 4.70 27.22
CA LEU A 158 32.21 3.40 26.73
C LEU A 158 33.61 3.56 26.11
N GLU A 159 34.55 2.68 26.48
CA GLU A 159 35.92 2.75 25.96
C GLU A 159 35.99 2.26 24.50
N GLU A 160 35.11 1.32 24.15
CA GLU A 160 34.97 0.76 22.82
C GLU A 160 34.18 1.71 21.91
N LEU A 161 34.78 2.09 20.77
CA LEU A 161 34.18 3.05 19.83
C LEU A 161 33.30 2.36 18.77
N GLN A 162 33.78 1.27 18.16
CA GLN A 162 33.06 0.54 17.11
C GLN A 162 32.28 -0.63 17.69
N VAL A 163 31.10 -0.32 18.23
CA VAL A 163 30.18 -1.33 18.76
C VAL A 163 29.28 -1.86 17.65
N LEU A 164 29.15 -3.18 17.56
CA LEU A 164 28.27 -3.86 16.60
C LEU A 164 26.89 -4.17 17.21
N ASP A 165 26.86 -4.72 18.42
CA ASP A 165 25.61 -5.03 19.13
C ASP A 165 25.79 -4.97 20.66
N ILE A 166 24.72 -4.65 21.38
CA ILE A 166 24.67 -4.61 22.85
C ILE A 166 23.37 -5.26 23.33
N LYS A 167 23.45 -6.13 24.34
CA LYS A 167 22.28 -6.75 24.99
C LYS A 167 22.43 -6.82 26.50
N PHE A 168 21.32 -6.82 27.24
CA PHE A 168 21.32 -7.15 28.66
C PHE A 168 21.32 -8.67 28.87
N LEU A 169 22.08 -9.14 29.86
CA LEU A 169 22.11 -10.53 30.28
C LEU A 169 20.99 -10.83 31.29
N TYR A 170 20.42 -12.02 31.21
CA TYR A 170 19.42 -12.50 32.16
C TYR A 170 20.05 -13.04 33.45
N GLY A 171 19.31 -12.98 34.57
CA GLY A 171 19.67 -13.63 35.82
C GLY A 171 20.82 -12.97 36.60
N CYS A 172 21.17 -11.72 36.27
CA CYS A 172 22.25 -10.98 36.93
C CYS A 172 21.73 -10.14 38.12
N SER A 173 22.51 -10.15 39.22
CA SER A 173 22.14 -9.40 40.44
C SER A 173 22.20 -7.88 40.25
N LYS A 174 23.01 -7.41 39.32
CA LYS A 174 23.04 -6.04 38.81
C LYS A 174 22.74 -6.06 37.31
N PRO A 175 22.27 -4.94 36.72
CA PRO A 175 22.10 -4.86 35.27
C PRO A 175 23.45 -5.04 34.60
N THR A 176 23.60 -6.09 33.80
CA THR A 176 24.84 -6.44 33.12
C THR A 176 24.62 -6.43 31.62
N ILE A 177 25.39 -5.64 30.90
CA ILE A 177 25.39 -5.61 29.44
C ILE A 177 26.52 -6.48 28.89
N VAL A 178 26.28 -7.03 27.71
CA VAL A 178 27.28 -7.65 26.86
C VAL A 178 27.43 -6.79 25.60
N VAL A 179 28.67 -6.47 25.24
CA VAL A 179 29.04 -5.57 24.14
C VAL A 179 29.89 -6.36 23.15
N LEU A 180 29.44 -6.44 21.90
CA LEU A 180 30.20 -6.94 20.76
C LEU A 180 30.82 -5.74 20.04
N TYR A 181 32.14 -5.70 19.90
CA TYR A 181 32.84 -4.58 19.29
C TYR A 181 33.99 -5.02 18.40
N GLN A 182 34.37 -4.14 17.48
CA GLN A 182 35.51 -4.30 16.59
C GLN A 182 36.67 -3.42 17.06
N ASP A 183 37.87 -3.99 17.10
CA ASP A 183 39.09 -3.25 17.43
C ASP A 183 39.75 -2.62 16.19
N ASN A 184 40.79 -1.81 16.41
CA ASN A 184 41.53 -1.14 15.32
C ASN A 184 42.31 -2.11 14.40
N LYS A 185 42.33 -3.42 14.71
CA LYS A 185 42.95 -4.47 13.90
C LYS A 185 41.90 -5.30 13.17
N ASP A 186 40.66 -4.82 13.13
CA ASP A 186 39.50 -5.51 12.55
C ASP A 186 39.17 -6.86 13.20
N ALA A 187 39.66 -7.10 14.43
CA ALA A 187 39.29 -8.27 15.21
C ALA A 187 38.06 -7.97 16.06
N ARG A 188 37.11 -8.92 16.10
CA ARG A 188 35.87 -8.81 16.88
C ARG A 188 36.02 -9.44 18.26
N HIS A 189 35.50 -8.78 19.29
CA HIS A 189 35.60 -9.20 20.70
C HIS A 189 34.27 -9.00 21.42
N VAL A 190 34.04 -9.76 22.50
CA VAL A 190 32.87 -9.61 23.36
C VAL A 190 33.29 -9.36 24.79
N LYS A 191 32.79 -8.27 25.38
CA LYS A 191 33.07 -7.85 26.76
C LYS A 191 31.77 -7.65 27.53
N THR A 192 31.78 -7.95 28.82
CA THR A 192 30.64 -7.69 29.71
C THR A 192 30.92 -6.53 30.64
N TYR A 193 29.90 -5.75 30.97
CA TYR A 193 29.96 -4.63 31.91
C TYR A 193 28.77 -4.64 32.88
N GLU A 194 29.01 -4.38 34.15
CA GLU A 194 27.96 -4.10 35.14
C GLU A 194 27.66 -2.60 35.20
N VAL A 195 26.38 -2.23 35.15
CA VAL A 195 25.95 -0.82 35.25
C VAL A 195 25.75 -0.44 36.72
N ALA A 196 26.66 0.37 37.25
CA ALA A 196 26.54 0.88 38.62
C ALA A 196 25.66 2.14 38.66
N LEU A 197 24.35 1.96 38.86
CA LEU A 197 23.38 3.06 38.91
C LEU A 197 23.68 4.17 39.94
N LYS A 198 24.38 3.85 41.03
CA LYS A 198 24.75 4.82 42.08
C LYS A 198 25.94 5.68 41.67
N ASP A 199 26.94 5.05 41.07
CA ASP A 199 28.20 5.70 40.69
C ASP A 199 28.13 6.30 39.29
N LYS A 200 27.09 5.96 38.51
CA LYS A 200 26.86 6.36 37.12
C LYS A 200 28.03 6.00 36.20
N ASP A 201 28.61 4.83 36.44
CA ASP A 201 29.77 4.33 35.71
C ASP A 201 29.65 2.83 35.41
N PHE A 202 30.50 2.33 34.51
CA PHE A 202 30.66 0.91 34.26
C PHE A 202 31.64 0.29 35.24
N VAL A 203 31.32 -0.93 35.69
CA VAL A 203 32.25 -1.83 36.37
C VAL A 203 32.51 -3.01 35.45
N GLU A 204 33.74 -3.52 35.42
CA GLU A 204 34.06 -4.71 34.61
C GLU A 204 33.14 -5.88 34.97
N GLY A 205 32.55 -6.47 33.93
CA GLY A 205 31.60 -7.56 34.05
C GLY A 205 32.26 -8.92 34.31
N PRO A 206 31.44 -9.97 34.42
CA PRO A 206 31.88 -11.29 34.88
C PRO A 206 32.88 -12.00 33.96
N TRP A 207 32.92 -11.69 32.66
CA TRP A 207 33.84 -12.34 31.71
C TRP A 207 34.08 -11.51 30.42
N LEU A 208 35.15 -11.85 29.71
CA LEU A 208 35.59 -11.27 28.43
C LEU A 208 36.03 -12.41 27.50
N GLN A 209 35.66 -12.34 26.22
CA GLN A 209 36.08 -13.26 25.17
C GLN A 209 36.70 -12.48 24.01
N ASN A 210 37.95 -12.81 23.67
CA ASN A 210 38.70 -12.15 22.60
C ASN A 210 38.80 -13.02 21.35
N ASN A 211 39.05 -12.38 20.21
CA ASN A 211 39.30 -12.99 18.90
C ASN A 211 38.18 -13.94 18.47
N LEU A 212 36.98 -13.39 18.35
CA LEU A 212 35.85 -14.07 17.73
C LEU A 212 36.04 -14.15 16.22
N ASP A 213 35.14 -14.88 15.57
CA ASP A 213 35.01 -14.87 14.12
C ASP A 213 34.85 -13.42 13.61
N ASN A 214 35.55 -13.09 12.53
CA ASN A 214 35.44 -11.79 11.88
C ASN A 214 34.03 -11.55 11.32
N GLY A 215 33.22 -12.61 11.15
CA GLY A 215 31.81 -12.53 10.79
C GLY A 215 30.83 -12.28 11.97
N ALA A 216 31.28 -12.27 13.23
CA ALA A 216 30.41 -12.14 14.41
C ALA A 216 29.64 -10.80 14.44
N GLY A 217 28.33 -10.80 14.23
CA GLY A 217 27.54 -9.56 14.07
C GLY A 217 26.38 -9.38 15.04
N LEU A 218 25.92 -10.46 15.68
CA LEU A 218 24.65 -10.46 16.42
C LEU A 218 24.80 -11.15 17.79
N LEU A 219 24.19 -10.55 18.82
CA LEU A 219 24.12 -11.11 20.17
C LEU A 219 22.67 -11.50 20.52
N ILE A 220 22.50 -12.71 21.04
CA ILE A 220 21.22 -13.20 21.55
C ILE A 220 21.37 -13.55 23.03
N PRO A 221 20.77 -12.77 23.96
CA PRO A 221 20.80 -13.09 25.37
C PRO A 221 19.88 -14.28 25.65
N VAL A 222 20.39 -15.29 26.36
CA VAL A 222 19.62 -16.50 26.69
C VAL A 222 18.93 -16.30 28.04
N PRO A 223 17.60 -16.50 28.13
CA PRO A 223 16.86 -16.34 29.38
C PRO A 223 17.22 -17.42 30.41
N MET A 224 16.78 -17.20 31.64
CA MET A 224 16.83 -18.24 32.68
C MET A 224 15.88 -19.39 32.30
N PRO A 225 16.25 -20.65 32.55
CA PRO A 225 17.30 -21.09 33.47
C PRO A 225 18.72 -21.25 32.88
N LEU A 226 18.88 -21.21 31.54
CA LEU A 226 20.17 -21.49 30.90
C LEU A 226 21.18 -20.33 31.05
N GLY A 227 20.71 -19.09 30.89
CA GLY A 227 21.53 -17.88 30.97
C GLY A 227 22.65 -17.81 29.93
N GLY A 228 23.41 -16.72 29.94
CA GLY A 228 24.52 -16.49 29.00
C GLY A 228 24.08 -15.82 27.70
N VAL A 229 24.90 -15.93 26.66
CA VAL A 229 24.71 -15.27 25.36
C VAL A 229 25.11 -16.19 24.21
N ILE A 230 24.38 -16.09 23.10
CA ILE A 230 24.76 -16.68 21.81
C ILE A 230 25.32 -15.57 20.94
N ILE A 231 26.48 -15.81 20.36
CA ILE A 231 27.17 -14.96 19.42
C ILE A 231 27.05 -15.64 18.06
N ILE A 232 26.45 -14.94 17.10
CA ILE A 232 26.27 -15.45 15.74
C ILE A 232 27.33 -14.82 14.83
N GLY A 233 28.22 -15.67 14.30
CA GLY A 233 29.13 -15.36 13.19
C GLY A 233 28.61 -15.91 11.87
N GLU A 234 29.40 -15.69 10.81
CA GLU A 234 29.08 -16.16 9.45
C GLU A 234 29.34 -17.66 9.31
N ASP A 235 30.45 -18.13 9.89
CA ASP A 235 30.88 -19.53 9.80
C ASP A 235 30.59 -20.33 11.06
N THR A 236 30.47 -19.65 12.21
CA THR A 236 30.35 -20.30 13.51
C THR A 236 29.35 -19.59 14.43
N ILE A 237 28.53 -20.39 15.11
CA ILE A 237 27.66 -19.91 16.19
C ILE A 237 28.25 -20.37 17.52
N VAL A 238 28.40 -19.44 18.45
CA VAL A 238 29.07 -19.64 19.73
C VAL A 238 28.14 -19.31 20.88
N TYR A 239 27.91 -20.26 21.78
CA TYR A 239 27.30 -20.00 23.08
C TYR A 239 28.39 -19.75 24.13
N CYS A 240 28.26 -18.65 24.86
CA CYS A 240 29.16 -18.24 25.91
C CYS A 240 28.41 -17.94 27.21
N SER A 241 28.91 -18.52 28.30
CA SER A 241 28.52 -18.21 29.67
C SER A 241 29.79 -18.14 30.52
N SER A 242 29.69 -17.64 31.76
CA SER A 242 30.81 -17.44 32.68
C SER A 242 31.74 -18.65 32.87
N SER A 243 31.25 -19.87 32.61
CA SER A 243 32.02 -21.11 32.76
C SER A 243 31.91 -22.10 31.58
N VAL A 244 31.05 -21.83 30.60
CA VAL A 244 30.74 -22.78 29.51
C VAL A 244 30.89 -22.09 28.17
N PHE A 245 31.64 -22.73 27.28
CA PHE A 245 31.84 -22.30 25.91
C PHE A 245 31.53 -23.46 24.96
N LYS A 246 30.65 -23.24 23.99
CA LYS A 246 30.25 -24.23 22.99
C LYS A 246 30.11 -23.55 21.63
N ALA A 247 30.63 -24.18 20.58
CA ALA A 247 30.54 -23.68 19.22
C ALA A 247 29.98 -24.75 18.28
N VAL A 248 29.24 -24.31 17.26
CA VAL A 248 28.76 -25.16 16.16
C VAL A 248 29.11 -24.47 14.83
N PRO A 249 29.72 -25.18 13.87
CA PRO A 249 29.96 -24.63 12.54
C PRO A 249 28.66 -24.58 11.73
N THR A 250 28.50 -23.54 10.92
CA THR A 250 27.37 -23.31 10.02
C THR A 250 27.85 -23.19 8.58
N LYS A 251 26.91 -23.21 7.62
CA LYS A 251 27.23 -22.80 6.25
C LYS A 251 27.55 -21.29 6.27
N PRO A 252 28.55 -20.81 5.53
CA PRO A 252 28.90 -19.39 5.46
C PRO A 252 27.68 -18.60 4.97
N SER A 253 27.04 -17.85 5.87
CA SER A 253 25.87 -17.04 5.55
C SER A 253 25.64 -15.97 6.61
N ILE A 254 25.16 -14.80 6.19
CA ILE A 254 24.90 -13.68 7.10
C ILE A 254 23.49 -13.85 7.67
N THR A 255 23.41 -14.14 8.97
CA THR A 255 22.13 -14.16 9.70
C THR A 255 21.63 -12.74 9.91
N ARG A 256 20.40 -12.44 9.46
CA ARG A 256 19.81 -11.09 9.55
C ARG A 256 18.87 -10.92 10.72
N ALA A 257 18.07 -11.95 11.01
CA ALA A 257 17.03 -11.87 12.03
C ALA A 257 17.00 -13.15 12.85
N TYR A 258 16.52 -13.02 14.09
CA TYR A 258 16.29 -14.13 14.99
C TYR A 258 14.94 -13.96 15.71
N GLY A 259 14.35 -15.08 16.11
CA GLY A 259 13.13 -15.11 16.91
C GLY A 259 13.21 -16.20 17.97
N ARG A 260 12.87 -15.88 19.21
CA ARG A 260 12.82 -16.87 20.31
C ARG A 260 11.52 -17.67 20.21
N VAL A 261 11.61 -19.00 20.23
CA VAL A 261 10.44 -19.90 20.20
C VAL A 261 9.96 -20.22 21.61
N ASP A 262 10.87 -20.70 22.45
CA ASP A 262 10.54 -21.10 23.81
C ASP A 262 10.92 -20.01 24.82
N SER A 263 10.07 -19.82 25.83
CA SER A 263 10.32 -18.86 26.91
C SER A 263 11.57 -19.17 27.73
N ASP A 264 11.99 -20.44 27.78
CA ASP A 264 13.21 -20.93 28.46
C ASP A 264 14.50 -20.73 27.64
N GLY A 265 14.38 -20.33 26.37
CA GLY A 265 15.52 -20.16 25.46
C GLY A 265 16.08 -21.47 24.89
N SER A 266 15.32 -22.57 24.89
CA SER A 266 15.77 -23.84 24.33
C SER A 266 15.89 -23.82 22.81
N ARG A 267 14.98 -23.12 22.12
CA ARG A 267 14.91 -23.06 20.65
C ARG A 267 14.83 -21.63 20.12
N TYR A 268 15.58 -21.37 19.06
CA TYR A 268 15.62 -20.10 18.34
C TYR A 268 15.48 -20.32 16.84
N LEU A 269 14.74 -19.45 16.18
CA LEU A 269 14.68 -19.36 14.72
C LEU A 269 15.71 -18.34 14.25
N LEU A 270 16.44 -18.67 13.19
CA LEU A 270 17.42 -17.81 12.54
C LEU A 270 17.08 -17.74 11.05
N SER A 271 17.09 -16.54 10.47
CA SER A 271 16.98 -16.38 9.01
C SER A 271 18.23 -15.76 8.43
N ASP A 272 18.68 -16.29 7.31
CA ASP A 272 19.79 -15.71 6.57
C ASP A 272 19.38 -14.66 5.53
N ASN A 273 20.38 -14.04 4.91
CA ASN A 273 20.20 -13.05 3.84
C ASN A 273 19.62 -13.64 2.53
N SER A 274 19.64 -14.96 2.36
CA SER A 274 19.01 -15.68 1.26
C SER A 274 17.55 -16.07 1.56
N GLY A 275 17.08 -15.81 2.78
CA GLY A 275 15.74 -16.17 3.26
C GLY A 275 15.60 -17.67 3.57
N MET A 276 16.68 -18.37 3.88
CA MET A 276 16.63 -19.71 4.45
C MET A 276 16.40 -19.61 5.97
N LEU A 277 15.50 -20.44 6.48
CA LEU A 277 15.13 -20.51 7.89
C LEU A 277 15.81 -21.70 8.56
N TYR A 278 16.49 -21.43 9.67
CA TYR A 278 17.17 -22.43 10.49
C TYR A 278 16.58 -22.45 11.90
N LEU A 279 16.57 -23.64 12.51
CA LEU A 279 16.25 -23.85 13.91
C LEU A 279 17.55 -24.13 14.70
N LEU A 280 17.89 -23.22 15.60
CA LEU A 280 18.97 -23.41 16.57
C LEU A 280 18.39 -23.99 17.87
N VAL A 281 18.87 -25.17 18.25
CA VAL A 281 18.47 -25.88 19.47
C VAL A 281 19.64 -25.94 20.44
N ILE A 282 19.40 -25.45 21.66
CA ILE A 282 20.35 -25.58 22.77
C ILE A 282 20.08 -26.91 23.48
N THR A 283 20.99 -27.86 23.31
CA THR A 283 20.96 -29.09 24.09
C THR A 283 21.44 -28.78 25.51
N HIS A 284 20.64 -29.17 26.50
CA HIS A 284 20.92 -28.92 27.90
C HIS A 284 20.58 -30.14 28.75
N GLU A 285 21.35 -30.34 29.82
CA GLU A 285 21.03 -31.31 30.87
C GLU A 285 20.77 -30.52 32.16
N LYS A 286 19.52 -30.51 32.62
CA LYS A 286 19.06 -29.66 33.74
C LYS A 286 19.26 -28.17 33.42
N GLU A 287 20.21 -27.52 34.08
CA GLU A 287 20.52 -26.08 33.91
C GLU A 287 21.86 -25.85 33.20
N ARG A 288 22.50 -26.91 32.68
CA ARG A 288 23.80 -26.80 32.02
C ARG A 288 23.70 -27.11 30.53
N VAL A 289 24.14 -26.16 29.71
CA VAL A 289 24.24 -26.32 28.25
C VAL A 289 25.31 -27.36 27.89
N THR A 290 24.93 -28.39 27.14
CA THR A 290 25.82 -29.47 26.67
C THR A 290 26.38 -29.21 25.29
N GLY A 291 25.60 -28.57 24.42
CA GLY A 291 25.99 -28.29 23.03
C GLY A 291 24.89 -27.58 22.23
N LEU A 292 25.20 -27.22 20.99
CA LEU A 292 24.30 -26.55 20.06
C LEU A 292 24.04 -27.46 18.86
N LYS A 293 22.81 -27.45 18.34
CA LYS A 293 22.42 -28.13 17.11
C LYS A 293 21.69 -27.15 16.20
N ILE A 294 22.01 -27.14 14.92
CA ILE A 294 21.30 -26.35 13.90
C ILE A 294 20.62 -27.29 12.91
N GLU A 295 19.38 -26.98 12.55
CA GLU A 295 18.58 -27.71 11.57
C GLU A 295 18.02 -26.74 10.52
N GLU A 296 18.03 -27.13 9.26
CA GLU A 296 17.46 -26.35 8.16
C GLU A 296 15.96 -26.67 8.05
N LEU A 297 15.11 -25.65 8.15
CA LEU A 297 13.65 -25.80 8.12
C LEU A 297 13.08 -25.63 6.71
N GLY A 298 13.56 -24.65 5.95
CA GLY A 298 13.02 -24.35 4.62
C GLY A 298 13.16 -22.88 4.27
N GLU A 299 12.53 -22.50 3.17
CA GLU A 299 12.70 -21.17 2.58
C GLU A 299 11.49 -20.25 2.86
N THR A 300 11.77 -19.00 3.24
CA THR A 300 10.80 -17.91 3.48
C THR A 300 11.19 -16.68 2.68
N SER A 301 10.40 -15.60 2.71
CA SER A 301 10.92 -14.28 2.27
C SER A 301 12.10 -13.83 3.14
N VAL A 302 12.96 -12.95 2.62
CA VAL A 302 14.14 -12.44 3.33
C VAL A 302 13.67 -11.65 4.56
N ALA A 303 13.83 -12.23 5.74
CA ALA A 303 13.28 -11.67 6.97
C ALA A 303 14.18 -10.54 7.51
N SER A 304 13.56 -9.41 7.84
CA SER A 304 14.14 -8.36 8.69
C SER A 304 13.86 -8.64 10.17
N THR A 305 12.74 -9.28 10.48
CA THR A 305 12.32 -9.62 11.84
C THR A 305 11.58 -10.96 11.85
N LEU A 306 11.80 -11.74 12.90
CA LEU A 306 11.11 -13.02 13.13
C LEU A 306 10.41 -13.00 14.47
N SER A 307 9.11 -13.25 14.46
CA SER A 307 8.26 -13.25 15.66
C SER A 307 7.49 -14.55 15.76
N TYR A 308 7.86 -15.41 16.71
CA TYR A 308 7.10 -16.61 17.02
C TYR A 308 5.80 -16.21 17.72
N LEU A 309 4.66 -16.71 17.23
CA LEU A 309 3.34 -16.42 17.79
C LEU A 309 2.95 -17.54 18.76
N ASP A 310 2.27 -18.57 18.26
CA ASP A 310 1.91 -19.76 19.02
C ASP A 310 1.63 -20.94 18.07
N ASN A 311 1.60 -22.17 18.59
CA ASN A 311 1.26 -23.40 17.87
C ASN A 311 2.11 -23.64 16.61
N GLY A 312 3.36 -23.18 16.58
CA GLY A 312 4.21 -23.30 15.39
C GLY A 312 3.90 -22.29 14.28
N VAL A 313 3.08 -21.27 14.56
CA VAL A 313 2.86 -20.14 13.66
C VAL A 313 3.91 -19.08 13.92
N VAL A 314 4.53 -18.58 12.86
CA VAL A 314 5.59 -17.56 12.92
C VAL A 314 5.25 -16.44 11.96
N TYR A 315 5.40 -15.21 12.44
CA TYR A 315 5.36 -14.02 11.60
C TYR A 315 6.76 -13.70 11.09
N VAL A 316 6.88 -13.59 9.77
CA VAL A 316 8.11 -13.23 9.05
C VAL A 316 7.91 -11.84 8.50
N GLY A 317 8.45 -10.83 9.19
CA GLY A 317 8.49 -9.47 8.66
C GLY A 317 9.64 -9.33 7.68
N SER A 318 9.35 -8.82 6.49
CA SER A 318 10.36 -8.61 5.45
C SER A 318 10.46 -7.15 5.04
N SER A 319 11.69 -6.69 4.80
CA SER A 319 11.96 -5.36 4.23
C SER A 319 12.14 -5.36 2.73
N TYR A 320 12.45 -6.51 2.13
CA TYR A 320 12.76 -6.64 0.70
C TYR A 320 11.73 -7.44 -0.09
N GLY A 321 10.78 -8.07 0.60
CA GLY A 321 9.74 -8.91 0.01
C GLY A 321 8.46 -8.84 0.81
N ASP A 322 7.48 -9.64 0.39
CA ASP A 322 6.20 -9.73 1.09
C ASP A 322 6.42 -10.30 2.49
N SER A 323 5.76 -9.70 3.49
CA SER A 323 5.76 -10.27 4.85
C SER A 323 4.84 -11.48 4.88
N GLN A 324 5.12 -12.47 5.73
CA GLN A 324 4.44 -13.76 5.66
C GLN A 324 4.04 -14.27 7.04
N ILE A 325 2.91 -14.98 7.10
CA ILE A 325 2.61 -15.89 8.20
C ILE A 325 2.94 -17.29 7.72
N ILE A 326 3.82 -17.96 8.45
CA ILE A 326 4.22 -19.33 8.16
C ILE A 326 3.79 -20.27 9.28
N LYS A 327 3.54 -21.52 8.92
CA LYS A 327 3.34 -22.64 9.83
C LYS A 327 4.54 -23.57 9.75
N LEU A 328 5.06 -23.94 10.91
CA LEU A 328 6.11 -24.94 11.06
C LEU A 328 5.46 -26.31 11.30
N ASN A 329 5.56 -27.18 10.30
CA ASN A 329 5.06 -28.55 10.36
C ASN A 329 6.06 -29.47 11.05
N THR A 330 5.57 -30.51 11.72
CA THR A 330 6.43 -31.49 12.41
C THR A 330 7.07 -32.49 11.46
N GLN A 331 6.44 -32.73 10.30
CA GLN A 331 6.96 -33.59 9.25
C GLN A 331 7.32 -32.73 8.04
N PRO A 332 8.41 -33.06 7.34
CA PRO A 332 8.77 -32.34 6.13
C PRO A 332 7.83 -32.70 4.98
N ASP A 333 7.59 -31.72 4.11
CA ASP A 333 6.89 -31.89 2.85
C ASP A 333 7.69 -32.77 1.87
N ALA A 334 7.09 -33.09 0.72
CA ALA A 334 7.74 -33.86 -0.35
C ALA A 334 9.07 -33.26 -0.85
N LYS A 335 9.29 -31.95 -0.65
CA LYS A 335 10.52 -31.22 -0.98
C LYS A 335 11.54 -31.16 0.16
N GLY A 336 11.23 -31.72 1.33
CA GLY A 336 12.07 -31.65 2.53
C GLY A 336 11.90 -30.37 3.37
N SER A 337 10.92 -29.50 3.04
CA SER A 337 10.63 -28.26 3.78
C SER A 337 9.66 -28.53 4.93
N TYR A 338 9.92 -27.94 6.08
CA TYR A 338 9.03 -27.90 7.25
C TYR A 338 8.16 -26.64 7.28
N VAL A 339 8.36 -25.73 6.33
CA VAL A 339 7.70 -24.42 6.25
C VAL A 339 6.54 -24.47 5.28
N GLU A 340 5.35 -24.13 5.77
CA GLU A 340 4.14 -23.89 4.98
C GLU A 340 3.75 -22.42 5.10
N VAL A 341 3.50 -21.75 3.97
CA VAL A 341 3.10 -20.33 3.95
C VAL A 341 1.58 -20.24 4.04
N CYS A 342 1.06 -19.65 5.10
CA CYS A 342 -0.39 -19.50 5.33
C CYS A 342 -0.93 -18.22 4.68
N GLU A 343 -0.24 -17.08 4.88
CA GLU A 343 -0.70 -15.78 4.42
C GLU A 343 0.48 -14.91 3.97
N ARG A 344 0.23 -14.00 3.02
CA ARG A 344 1.22 -13.03 2.51
C ARG A 344 0.66 -11.62 2.57
N TYR A 345 1.45 -10.71 3.11
CA TYR A 345 1.19 -9.28 3.14
C TYR A 345 2.07 -8.57 2.13
N VAL A 346 1.43 -7.88 1.19
CA VAL A 346 2.09 -7.20 0.07
C VAL A 346 3.08 -6.15 0.56
N ASN A 347 4.30 -6.20 0.03
CA ASN A 347 5.33 -5.19 0.25
C ASN A 347 5.83 -4.61 -1.07
N LEU A 348 5.67 -3.30 -1.23
CA LEU A 348 6.19 -2.55 -2.37
C LEU A 348 7.67 -2.17 -2.20
N GLY A 349 8.18 -2.19 -0.97
CA GLY A 349 9.51 -1.71 -0.62
C GLY A 349 10.62 -2.75 -0.85
N PRO A 350 11.83 -2.33 -1.28
CA PRO A 350 12.16 -1.00 -1.81
C PRO A 350 11.64 -0.77 -3.23
N ILE A 351 11.06 0.40 -3.49
CA ILE A 351 10.74 0.86 -4.85
C ILE A 351 12.01 1.47 -5.43
N VAL A 352 12.72 0.73 -6.28
CA VAL A 352 14.02 1.16 -6.84
C VAL A 352 13.83 2.12 -8.02
N ASP A 353 12.86 1.82 -8.87
CA ASP A 353 12.44 2.64 -10.00
C ASP A 353 10.98 2.36 -10.32
N PHE A 354 10.32 3.26 -11.03
CA PHE A 354 8.95 3.05 -11.50
C PHE A 354 8.65 3.88 -12.75
N CYS A 355 7.65 3.44 -13.49
CA CYS A 355 7.06 4.20 -14.58
C CYS A 355 5.55 4.34 -14.39
N VAL A 356 5.02 5.47 -14.84
CA VAL A 356 3.58 5.73 -14.89
C VAL A 356 3.11 5.44 -16.31
N VAL A 357 2.15 4.53 -16.45
CA VAL A 357 1.66 4.03 -17.75
C VAL A 357 0.14 4.03 -17.77
N ASP A 358 -0.46 4.27 -18.93
CA ASP A 358 -1.90 4.10 -19.15
C ASP A 358 -2.09 2.96 -20.15
N LEU A 359 -2.00 1.71 -19.65
CA LEU A 359 -2.10 0.50 -20.48
C LEU A 359 -3.46 0.38 -21.17
N GLU A 360 -4.52 0.90 -20.54
CA GLU A 360 -5.90 0.75 -21.00
C GLU A 360 -6.39 1.97 -21.80
N ARG A 361 -5.58 3.04 -21.88
CA ARG A 361 -5.89 4.33 -22.54
C ARG A 361 -7.18 4.97 -22.00
N GLN A 362 -7.43 4.81 -20.71
CA GLN A 362 -8.63 5.33 -20.04
C GLN A 362 -8.39 6.70 -19.40
N GLY A 363 -7.18 7.26 -19.51
CA GLY A 363 -6.77 8.47 -18.82
C GLY A 363 -6.48 8.22 -17.34
N GLN A 364 -6.32 6.96 -16.94
CA GLN A 364 -5.98 6.54 -15.58
C GLN A 364 -4.54 6.01 -15.55
N GLY A 365 -3.65 6.73 -14.86
CA GLY A 365 -2.27 6.28 -14.69
C GLY A 365 -2.19 5.08 -13.75
N GLN A 366 -1.51 4.04 -14.20
CA GLN A 366 -1.08 2.89 -13.42
C GLN A 366 0.41 3.06 -13.12
N VAL A 367 0.83 2.74 -11.90
CA VAL A 367 2.23 2.81 -11.51
C VAL A 367 2.81 1.40 -11.53
N VAL A 368 3.79 1.15 -12.39
CA VAL A 368 4.54 -0.11 -12.43
C VAL A 368 5.88 0.11 -11.76
N THR A 369 6.10 -0.56 -10.63
CA THR A 369 7.32 -0.42 -9.82
C THR A 369 8.25 -1.61 -9.99
N CYS A 370 9.56 -1.35 -9.97
CA CYS A 370 10.56 -2.34 -9.62
C CYS A 370 10.67 -2.38 -8.09
N SER A 371 10.16 -3.46 -7.51
CA SER A 371 10.02 -3.63 -6.07
C SER A 371 10.79 -4.84 -5.57
N GLY A 372 11.24 -4.74 -4.33
CA GLY A 372 11.92 -5.83 -3.65
C GLY A 372 13.39 -5.99 -4.05
N ALA A 373 14.07 -6.95 -3.43
CA ALA A 373 15.48 -7.22 -3.71
C ALA A 373 15.80 -8.71 -3.74
N TYR A 374 16.90 -9.05 -4.42
CA TYR A 374 17.41 -10.40 -4.58
C TYR A 374 16.32 -11.36 -5.11
N LYS A 375 16.04 -12.44 -4.37
CA LYS A 375 15.02 -13.43 -4.73
C LYS A 375 13.59 -12.90 -4.63
N ASP A 376 13.35 -11.93 -3.76
CA ASP A 376 12.03 -11.33 -3.53
C ASP A 376 11.77 -10.18 -4.53
N GLY A 377 12.65 -10.00 -5.52
CA GLY A 377 12.49 -9.03 -6.59
C GLY A 377 11.25 -9.32 -7.44
N SER A 378 10.44 -8.29 -7.66
CA SER A 378 9.13 -8.35 -8.29
C SER A 378 8.80 -7.05 -9.02
N LEU A 379 7.90 -7.13 -10.00
CA LEU A 379 7.20 -5.96 -10.50
C LEU A 379 5.85 -5.84 -9.78
N ARG A 380 5.50 -4.63 -9.36
CA ARG A 380 4.19 -4.37 -8.74
C ARG A 380 3.45 -3.35 -9.59
N ILE A 381 2.19 -3.64 -9.88
CA ILE A 381 1.30 -2.76 -10.64
C ILE A 381 0.30 -2.21 -9.65
N VAL A 382 0.41 -0.92 -9.38
CA VAL A 382 -0.48 -0.18 -8.50
C VAL A 382 -1.51 0.53 -9.36
N ARG A 383 -2.77 0.14 -9.18
CA ARG A 383 -3.93 0.70 -9.88
C ARG A 383 -4.89 1.26 -8.84
N ASN A 384 -5.53 2.38 -9.15
CA ASN A 384 -6.61 2.90 -8.31
C ASN A 384 -7.92 2.17 -8.65
N GLY A 385 -8.62 1.67 -7.64
CA GLY A 385 -9.82 0.86 -7.79
C GLY A 385 -9.66 -0.60 -7.36
N ILE A 386 -10.77 -1.33 -7.39
CA ILE A 386 -10.91 -2.73 -6.98
C ILE A 386 -10.78 -3.62 -8.21
N GLY A 387 -9.93 -4.65 -8.10
CA GLY A 387 -9.80 -5.69 -9.11
C GLY A 387 -10.92 -6.73 -9.00
N ILE A 388 -11.24 -7.37 -10.13
CA ILE A 388 -12.05 -8.57 -10.18
C ILE A 388 -11.20 -9.67 -10.78
N ASN A 389 -11.10 -10.78 -10.07
CA ASN A 389 -10.40 -11.97 -10.53
C ASN A 389 -11.38 -12.84 -11.32
N GLU A 390 -11.31 -12.73 -12.65
CA GLU A 390 -12.17 -13.48 -13.57
C GLU A 390 -11.80 -14.97 -13.57
N GLN A 391 -12.75 -15.81 -13.16
CA GLN A 391 -12.60 -17.27 -13.10
C GLN A 391 -13.20 -17.95 -14.34
N ALA A 392 -14.29 -17.39 -14.88
CA ALA A 392 -14.94 -17.90 -16.08
C ALA A 392 -15.50 -16.74 -16.93
N SER A 393 -15.53 -16.94 -18.25
CA SER A 393 -16.15 -16.01 -19.19
C SER A 393 -16.91 -16.77 -20.27
N VAL A 394 -18.07 -16.25 -20.66
CA VAL A 394 -18.97 -16.80 -21.67
C VAL A 394 -19.42 -15.69 -22.59
N GLU A 395 -19.29 -15.86 -23.91
CA GLU A 395 -19.70 -14.86 -24.89
C GLU A 395 -21.25 -14.84 -25.04
N LEU A 396 -21.91 -13.87 -24.42
CA LEU A 396 -23.37 -13.68 -24.47
C LEU A 396 -23.68 -12.20 -24.72
N GLN A 397 -24.37 -11.91 -25.82
CA GLN A 397 -24.69 -10.53 -26.22
C GLN A 397 -26.10 -10.10 -25.79
N GLY A 398 -26.25 -8.84 -25.38
CA GLY A 398 -27.55 -8.22 -25.17
C GLY A 398 -28.26 -8.59 -23.87
N ILE A 399 -27.50 -8.93 -22.81
CA ILE A 399 -28.04 -9.22 -21.48
C ILE A 399 -28.73 -7.96 -20.91
N LYS A 400 -29.94 -8.13 -20.38
CA LYS A 400 -30.78 -7.10 -19.75
C LYS A 400 -31.07 -7.34 -18.27
N GLY A 401 -30.60 -8.46 -17.73
CA GLY A 401 -30.73 -8.76 -16.31
C GLY A 401 -30.07 -10.10 -15.97
N LEU A 402 -29.56 -10.17 -14.73
CA LEU A 402 -28.91 -11.34 -14.15
C LEU A 402 -29.46 -11.56 -12.74
N TRP A 403 -29.75 -12.81 -12.40
CA TRP A 403 -30.18 -13.22 -11.07
C TRP A 403 -29.71 -14.63 -10.75
N SER A 404 -29.33 -14.87 -9.50
CA SER A 404 -29.02 -16.18 -8.97
C SER A 404 -30.22 -16.77 -8.24
N LEU A 405 -30.43 -18.08 -8.38
CA LEU A 405 -31.48 -18.83 -7.70
C LEU A 405 -30.91 -20.09 -7.05
N ARG A 406 -31.59 -20.52 -5.98
CA ARG A 406 -31.24 -21.73 -5.20
C ARG A 406 -32.26 -22.83 -5.47
N CYS A 407 -31.81 -24.07 -5.35
CA CYS A 407 -32.71 -25.23 -5.45
C CYS A 407 -33.63 -25.35 -4.22
N SER A 408 -33.11 -25.08 -3.02
CA SER A 408 -33.90 -24.94 -1.80
C SER A 408 -33.48 -23.71 -0.99
N THR A 409 -34.42 -23.18 -0.20
CA THR A 409 -34.16 -22.12 0.78
C THR A 409 -33.17 -22.53 1.88
N SER A 410 -33.00 -23.84 2.13
CA SER A 410 -31.99 -24.35 3.06
C SER A 410 -30.59 -24.48 2.47
N ASP A 411 -30.46 -24.39 1.14
CA ASP A 411 -29.17 -24.56 0.48
C ASP A 411 -28.30 -23.31 0.66
N VAL A 412 -27.01 -23.55 0.92
CA VAL A 412 -26.01 -22.50 1.07
C VAL A 412 -25.60 -21.94 -0.30
N TYR A 413 -25.58 -22.80 -1.32
CA TYR A 413 -25.09 -22.48 -2.66
C TYR A 413 -26.22 -22.25 -3.67
N ASP A 414 -25.98 -21.29 -4.55
CA ASP A 414 -26.80 -21.01 -5.72
C ASP A 414 -26.55 -22.07 -6.80
N THR A 415 -27.62 -22.51 -7.45
CA THR A 415 -27.59 -23.58 -8.46
C THR A 415 -27.86 -23.06 -9.85
N PHE A 416 -28.72 -22.04 -9.97
CA PHE A 416 -29.16 -21.50 -11.25
C PHE A 416 -28.75 -20.03 -11.38
N LEU A 417 -28.37 -19.66 -12.61
CA LEU A 417 -28.13 -18.29 -13.03
C LEU A 417 -29.10 -17.97 -14.17
N VAL A 418 -30.04 -17.06 -13.91
CA VAL A 418 -31.05 -16.63 -14.88
C VAL A 418 -30.53 -15.41 -15.63
N VAL A 419 -30.51 -15.50 -16.96
CA VAL A 419 -30.05 -14.44 -17.86
C VAL A 419 -31.22 -13.99 -18.72
N SER A 420 -31.63 -12.72 -18.59
CA SER A 420 -32.71 -12.16 -19.42
C SER A 420 -32.17 -11.39 -20.61
N PHE A 421 -32.82 -11.59 -21.75
CA PHE A 421 -32.64 -10.85 -23.00
C PHE A 421 -33.93 -10.06 -23.31
N ILE A 422 -33.96 -9.36 -24.45
CA ILE A 422 -35.10 -8.51 -24.85
C ILE A 422 -36.38 -9.32 -25.12
N ASN A 423 -36.24 -10.52 -25.70
CA ASN A 423 -37.39 -11.36 -26.09
C ASN A 423 -37.35 -12.77 -25.47
N GLU A 424 -36.32 -13.13 -24.72
CA GLU A 424 -36.17 -14.45 -24.13
C GLU A 424 -35.48 -14.41 -22.77
N THR A 425 -35.66 -15.46 -21.99
CA THR A 425 -34.97 -15.71 -20.72
C THR A 425 -34.31 -17.09 -20.79
N ARG A 426 -33.02 -17.16 -20.49
CA ARG A 426 -32.26 -18.41 -20.40
C ARG A 426 -31.89 -18.69 -18.95
N VAL A 427 -31.81 -19.97 -18.59
CA VAL A 427 -31.37 -20.40 -17.26
C VAL A 427 -30.13 -21.27 -17.44
N LEU A 428 -29.05 -20.91 -16.74
CA LEU A 428 -27.82 -21.69 -16.69
C LEU A 428 -27.77 -22.42 -15.36
N ALA A 429 -27.46 -23.70 -15.34
CA ALA A 429 -27.28 -24.49 -14.13
C ALA A 429 -25.86 -25.03 -14.02
N MET A 430 -25.39 -25.19 -12.80
CA MET A 430 -24.11 -25.87 -12.51
C MET A 430 -24.30 -27.39 -12.61
N ASN A 431 -23.48 -28.04 -13.42
CA ASN A 431 -23.44 -29.50 -13.55
C ASN A 431 -22.57 -30.18 -12.49
N MET A 432 -22.61 -31.51 -12.43
CA MET A 432 -21.78 -32.34 -11.54
C MET A 432 -20.27 -32.23 -11.83
N GLU A 433 -19.90 -31.69 -13.00
CA GLU A 433 -18.52 -31.42 -13.42
C GLU A 433 -18.14 -29.93 -13.24
N ASP A 434 -18.96 -29.16 -12.49
CA ASP A 434 -18.74 -27.73 -12.20
C ASP A 434 -18.74 -26.80 -13.42
N GLU A 435 -19.29 -27.25 -14.56
CA GLU A 435 -19.53 -26.43 -15.75
C GLU A 435 -20.94 -25.83 -15.78
N LEU A 436 -21.08 -24.65 -16.41
CA LEU A 436 -22.36 -23.97 -16.63
C LEU A 436 -23.02 -24.46 -17.92
N GLU A 437 -24.17 -25.12 -17.79
CA GLU A 437 -24.97 -25.59 -18.92
C GLU A 437 -26.36 -24.95 -18.96
N GLU A 438 -26.91 -24.79 -20.16
CA GLU A 438 -28.26 -24.26 -20.36
C GLU A 438 -29.32 -25.30 -19.95
N THR A 439 -30.23 -24.89 -19.08
CA THR A 439 -31.33 -25.71 -18.55
C THR A 439 -32.65 -24.95 -18.61
N GLU A 440 -33.76 -25.68 -18.52
CA GLU A 440 -35.10 -25.09 -18.50
C GLU A 440 -35.80 -25.37 -17.16
N ILE A 441 -36.51 -24.36 -16.65
CA ILE A 441 -37.43 -24.49 -15.52
C ILE A 441 -38.85 -24.46 -16.10
N GLU A 442 -39.59 -25.58 -16.05
CA GLU A 442 -40.90 -25.71 -16.72
C GLU A 442 -41.92 -24.64 -16.31
N GLY A 443 -41.90 -24.20 -15.05
CA GLY A 443 -42.77 -23.13 -14.57
C GLY A 443 -42.42 -21.73 -15.09
N PHE A 444 -41.20 -21.51 -15.61
CA PHE A 444 -40.75 -20.21 -16.09
C PHE A 444 -41.23 -19.94 -17.51
N TYR A 445 -41.52 -18.67 -17.81
CA TYR A 445 -41.81 -18.24 -19.18
C TYR A 445 -40.53 -17.80 -19.89
N ALA A 446 -39.95 -18.69 -20.69
CA ALA A 446 -38.69 -18.44 -21.40
C ALA A 446 -38.85 -17.49 -22.62
N GLN A 447 -40.05 -17.34 -23.17
CA GLN A 447 -40.32 -16.55 -24.40
C GLN A 447 -40.63 -15.08 -24.14
N ALA A 448 -40.35 -14.58 -22.94
CA ALA A 448 -40.45 -13.17 -22.59
C ALA A 448 -39.24 -12.70 -21.79
N GLN A 449 -39.06 -11.39 -21.77
CA GLN A 449 -38.11 -10.73 -20.89
C GLN A 449 -38.56 -10.88 -19.43
N THR A 450 -37.65 -11.38 -18.60
CA THR A 450 -37.80 -11.37 -17.15
C THR A 450 -37.36 -10.00 -16.63
N LEU A 451 -38.24 -9.32 -15.89
CA LEU A 451 -37.94 -8.03 -15.25
C LEU A 451 -37.30 -8.21 -13.88
N PHE A 452 -37.69 -9.27 -13.16
CA PHE A 452 -37.15 -9.61 -11.85
C PHE A 452 -37.37 -11.09 -11.57
N CYS A 453 -36.41 -11.76 -10.92
CA CYS A 453 -36.65 -13.07 -10.32
C CYS A 453 -35.86 -13.24 -9.03
N GLN A 454 -36.39 -14.03 -8.09
CA GLN A 454 -35.78 -14.27 -6.78
C GLN A 454 -36.38 -15.52 -6.11
N ASN A 455 -35.61 -16.09 -5.18
CA ASN A 455 -36.10 -17.12 -4.25
C ASN A 455 -37.07 -16.51 -3.23
N ALA A 456 -38.18 -17.19 -3.00
CA ALA A 456 -39.20 -16.85 -2.01
C ALA A 456 -39.26 -17.89 -0.89
N ILE A 457 -39.93 -17.54 0.20
CA ILE A 457 -40.18 -18.46 1.32
C ILE A 457 -40.95 -19.71 0.86
N ASN A 458 -40.79 -20.80 1.61
CA ASN A 458 -41.45 -22.11 1.36
C ASN A 458 -40.96 -22.83 0.09
N ASP A 459 -39.67 -22.70 -0.26
CA ASP A 459 -39.05 -23.32 -1.44
C ASP A 459 -39.78 -22.95 -2.75
N GLN A 460 -40.01 -21.66 -2.95
CA GLN A 460 -40.69 -21.12 -4.12
C GLN A 460 -39.78 -20.14 -4.87
N LEU A 461 -40.01 -20.02 -6.16
CA LEU A 461 -39.32 -19.11 -7.06
C LEU A 461 -40.34 -18.14 -7.64
N VAL A 462 -40.00 -16.86 -7.69
CA VAL A 462 -40.84 -15.84 -8.34
C VAL A 462 -40.17 -15.38 -9.62
N GLN A 463 -40.93 -15.37 -10.71
CA GLN A 463 -40.54 -14.76 -11.97
C GLN A 463 -41.55 -13.66 -12.32
N VAL A 464 -41.06 -12.44 -12.55
CA VAL A 464 -41.86 -11.32 -13.01
C VAL A 464 -41.54 -11.03 -14.47
N THR A 465 -42.56 -11.06 -15.33
CA THR A 465 -42.47 -10.70 -16.75
C THR A 465 -43.30 -9.43 -17.02
N SER A 466 -43.31 -8.95 -18.25
CA SER A 466 -44.14 -7.81 -18.65
C SER A 466 -45.65 -8.09 -18.58
N GLY A 467 -46.08 -9.35 -18.61
CA GLY A 467 -47.50 -9.75 -18.65
C GLY A 467 -48.03 -10.38 -17.36
N SER A 468 -47.18 -11.06 -16.59
CA SER A 468 -47.59 -11.78 -15.38
C SER A 468 -46.46 -11.95 -14.36
N VAL A 469 -46.86 -12.19 -13.11
CA VAL A 469 -46.02 -12.66 -12.02
C VAL A 469 -46.31 -14.14 -11.80
N ARG A 470 -45.29 -14.98 -11.91
CA ARG A 470 -45.38 -16.43 -11.77
C ARG A 470 -44.71 -16.89 -10.50
N LEU A 471 -45.39 -17.76 -9.77
CA LEU A 471 -44.88 -18.44 -8.59
C LEU A 471 -44.66 -19.91 -8.94
N VAL A 472 -43.43 -20.39 -8.78
CA VAL A 472 -42.97 -21.71 -9.20
C VAL A 472 -42.43 -22.46 -8.00
N SER A 473 -42.66 -23.75 -7.93
CA SER A 473 -42.06 -24.61 -6.90
C SER A 473 -40.58 -24.83 -7.20
N SER A 474 -39.70 -24.60 -6.25
CA SER A 474 -38.26 -24.79 -6.44
C SER A 474 -37.89 -26.27 -6.61
N THR A 475 -38.56 -27.16 -5.87
CA THR A 475 -38.30 -28.61 -5.91
C THR A 475 -38.95 -29.31 -7.09
N SER A 476 -40.25 -29.05 -7.33
CA SER A 476 -40.99 -29.71 -8.42
C SER A 476 -40.86 -28.99 -9.76
N ARG A 477 -40.40 -27.73 -9.77
CA ARG A 477 -40.26 -26.87 -10.97
C ARG A 477 -41.56 -26.59 -11.72
N GLU A 478 -42.69 -26.96 -11.12
CA GLU A 478 -44.03 -26.72 -11.66
C GLU A 478 -44.53 -25.32 -11.26
N LEU A 479 -45.35 -24.73 -12.12
CA LEU A 479 -46.07 -23.50 -11.84
C LEU A 479 -47.13 -23.73 -10.76
N LEU A 480 -47.07 -22.96 -9.67
CA LEU A 480 -48.01 -23.01 -8.56
C LEU A 480 -49.17 -22.03 -8.76
N ASP A 481 -48.84 -20.77 -9.08
CA ASP A 481 -49.83 -19.71 -9.27
C ASP A 481 -49.31 -18.64 -10.24
N GLU A 482 -50.24 -17.92 -10.86
CA GLU A 482 -49.92 -16.85 -11.81
C GLU A 482 -50.87 -15.66 -11.62
N TRP A 483 -50.29 -14.49 -11.34
CA TRP A 483 -51.01 -13.21 -11.32
C TRP A 483 -50.85 -12.53 -12.68
N HIS A 484 -51.96 -12.12 -13.29
CA HIS A 484 -51.96 -11.43 -14.58
C HIS A 484 -52.21 -9.94 -14.43
N ALA A 485 -51.43 -9.14 -15.17
CA ALA A 485 -51.73 -7.72 -15.29
C ALA A 485 -53.05 -7.50 -16.08
N PRO A 486 -53.83 -6.44 -15.75
CA PRO A 486 -55.01 -6.07 -16.53
C PRO A 486 -54.65 -5.84 -18.01
N SER A 487 -55.47 -6.32 -18.94
CA SER A 487 -55.16 -6.38 -20.39
C SER A 487 -54.83 -5.05 -21.08
N THR A 488 -55.02 -3.91 -20.42
CA THR A 488 -54.66 -2.57 -20.92
C THR A 488 -53.26 -2.11 -20.55
N PHE A 489 -52.60 -2.71 -19.56
CA PHE A 489 -51.34 -2.22 -19.02
C PHE A 489 -50.33 -3.36 -18.82
N SER A 490 -49.10 -3.17 -19.30
CA SER A 490 -47.97 -4.06 -19.01
C SER A 490 -47.30 -3.68 -17.69
N VAL A 491 -46.64 -4.66 -17.06
CA VAL A 491 -45.71 -4.41 -15.95
C VAL A 491 -44.46 -3.74 -16.51
N ASN A 492 -44.09 -2.59 -15.96
CA ASN A 492 -42.93 -1.82 -16.40
C ASN A 492 -41.73 -2.03 -15.47
N VAL A 493 -41.97 -2.08 -14.16
CA VAL A 493 -40.94 -2.21 -13.12
C VAL A 493 -41.47 -3.13 -12.04
N ALA A 494 -40.63 -4.02 -11.53
CA ALA A 494 -40.97 -4.88 -10.42
C ALA A 494 -39.76 -5.08 -9.49
N THR A 495 -40.06 -5.31 -8.22
CA THR A 495 -39.11 -5.73 -7.20
C THR A 495 -39.79 -6.76 -6.31
N ALA A 496 -39.04 -7.72 -5.80
CA ALA A 496 -39.53 -8.69 -4.84
C ALA A 496 -38.50 -8.87 -3.73
N ASN A 497 -38.97 -9.34 -2.58
CA ASN A 497 -38.14 -9.93 -1.54
C ASN A 497 -38.66 -11.35 -1.25
N ALA A 498 -38.21 -11.97 -0.17
CA ALA A 498 -38.58 -13.36 0.13
C ALA A 498 -40.08 -13.59 0.35
N SER A 499 -40.86 -12.57 0.75
CA SER A 499 -42.29 -12.71 1.07
C SER A 499 -43.22 -11.72 0.35
N GLN A 500 -42.68 -10.70 -0.30
CA GLN A 500 -43.43 -9.58 -0.87
C GLN A 500 -43.02 -9.33 -2.33
N VAL A 501 -43.98 -8.93 -3.16
CA VAL A 501 -43.74 -8.45 -4.53
C VAL A 501 -44.40 -7.09 -4.68
N LEU A 502 -43.64 -6.11 -5.20
CA LEU A 502 -44.14 -4.78 -5.53
C LEU A 502 -43.90 -4.53 -7.01
N LEU A 503 -44.95 -4.17 -7.72
CA LEU A 503 -44.91 -4.00 -9.17
C LEU A 503 -45.63 -2.72 -9.60
N ALA A 504 -45.11 -2.10 -10.65
CA ALA A 504 -45.70 -0.94 -11.30
C ALA A 504 -46.17 -1.32 -12.70
N THR A 505 -47.43 -1.03 -13.02
CA THR A 505 -47.97 -1.18 -14.38
C THR A 505 -48.05 0.18 -15.08
N GLY A 506 -48.19 0.17 -16.41
CA GLY A 506 -48.49 1.37 -17.19
C GLY A 506 -49.68 2.15 -16.62
N GLY A 507 -49.67 3.48 -16.75
CA GLY A 507 -50.72 4.36 -16.22
C GLY A 507 -50.56 4.78 -14.75
N GLY A 508 -49.38 4.53 -14.15
CA GLY A 508 -49.05 4.97 -12.79
C GLY A 508 -49.65 4.11 -11.67
N HIS A 509 -50.00 2.85 -11.96
CA HIS A 509 -50.56 1.94 -10.97
C HIS A 509 -49.46 1.18 -10.22
N LEU A 510 -49.53 1.19 -8.89
CA LEU A 510 -48.68 0.45 -7.96
C LEU A 510 -49.50 -0.68 -7.33
N VAL A 511 -49.02 -1.91 -7.47
CA VAL A 511 -49.68 -3.13 -6.96
C VAL A 511 -48.74 -3.84 -6.00
N TYR A 512 -49.27 -4.20 -4.83
CA TYR A 512 -48.56 -4.91 -3.78
C TYR A 512 -49.16 -6.31 -3.60
N LEU A 513 -48.32 -7.33 -3.79
CA LEU A 513 -48.65 -8.74 -3.63
C LEU A 513 -47.86 -9.34 -2.46
N GLU A 514 -48.49 -10.25 -1.72
CA GLU A 514 -47.84 -11.11 -0.74
C GLU A 514 -47.70 -12.54 -1.27
N ILE A 515 -46.56 -13.16 -0.99
CA ILE A 515 -46.24 -14.53 -1.36
C ILE A 515 -46.69 -15.45 -0.22
N GLY A 516 -47.83 -16.11 -0.42
CA GLY A 516 -48.33 -17.15 0.47
C GLY A 516 -47.78 -18.53 0.10
N VAL A 517 -48.23 -19.57 0.80
CA VAL A 517 -47.89 -20.96 0.47
C VAL A 517 -48.56 -21.36 -0.85
N GLY A 518 -47.86 -21.14 -1.97
CA GLY A 518 -48.27 -21.58 -3.30
C GLY A 518 -49.38 -20.72 -3.91
N LYS A 519 -49.53 -19.48 -3.42
CA LYS A 519 -50.50 -18.52 -3.94
C LYS A 519 -49.98 -17.09 -3.82
N LEU A 520 -50.22 -16.29 -4.86
CA LEU A 520 -49.97 -14.84 -4.87
C LEU A 520 -51.25 -14.12 -4.44
N VAL A 521 -51.16 -13.33 -3.37
CA VAL A 521 -52.31 -12.57 -2.84
C VAL A 521 -52.12 -11.09 -3.12
N GLU A 522 -53.01 -10.50 -3.90
CA GLU A 522 -53.06 -9.05 -4.08
C GLU A 522 -53.64 -8.38 -2.84
N VAL A 523 -52.82 -7.63 -2.13
CA VAL A 523 -53.20 -6.95 -0.87
C VAL A 523 -53.70 -5.54 -1.15
N LYS A 524 -53.01 -4.80 -2.02
CA LYS A 524 -53.34 -3.39 -2.29
C LYS A 524 -53.00 -2.98 -3.71
N HIS A 525 -53.88 -2.16 -4.29
CA HIS A 525 -53.70 -1.48 -5.58
C HIS A 525 -53.94 0.01 -5.40
N LEU A 526 -53.01 0.84 -5.88
CA LEU A 526 -53.05 2.30 -5.79
C LEU A 526 -52.68 2.92 -7.14
N GLN A 527 -53.37 3.98 -7.56
CA GLN A 527 -52.96 4.79 -8.72
C GLN A 527 -52.28 6.07 -8.25
N LEU A 528 -51.06 6.32 -8.73
CA LEU A 528 -50.27 7.51 -8.45
C LEU A 528 -50.51 8.59 -9.51
N GLU A 529 -50.08 9.81 -9.18
CA GLU A 529 -50.22 11.01 -10.02
C GLU A 529 -49.38 10.96 -11.30
N TYR A 530 -48.24 10.27 -11.24
CA TYR A 530 -47.25 10.19 -12.32
C TYR A 530 -46.76 8.76 -12.50
N GLU A 531 -46.07 8.49 -13.60
CA GLU A 531 -45.47 7.20 -13.87
C GLU A 531 -44.27 6.91 -12.95
N ILE A 532 -44.07 5.62 -12.66
CA ILE A 532 -43.04 5.10 -11.78
C ILE A 532 -41.81 4.71 -12.60
N SER A 533 -40.62 5.07 -12.14
CA SER A 533 -39.36 4.78 -12.83
C SER A 533 -38.57 3.63 -12.20
N CYS A 534 -38.56 3.53 -10.87
CA CYS A 534 -37.84 2.50 -10.13
C CYS A 534 -38.54 2.20 -8.80
N LEU A 535 -38.34 0.99 -8.29
CA LEU A 535 -38.97 0.46 -7.08
C LEU A 535 -37.95 -0.32 -6.27
N ASP A 536 -38.03 -0.25 -4.94
CA ASP A 536 -37.29 -1.16 -4.07
C ASP A 536 -38.01 -1.45 -2.75
N ILE A 537 -37.89 -2.70 -2.29
CA ILE A 537 -38.48 -3.22 -1.04
C ILE A 537 -37.50 -4.10 -0.26
N ASN A 538 -36.20 -3.85 -0.42
CA ASN A 538 -35.18 -4.62 0.29
C ASN A 538 -35.40 -4.48 1.82
N PRO A 539 -35.52 -5.58 2.57
CA PRO A 539 -35.82 -5.53 4.00
C PRO A 539 -34.68 -4.88 4.79
N ILE A 540 -35.03 -3.89 5.60
CA ILE A 540 -34.12 -3.21 6.53
C ILE A 540 -34.64 -3.42 7.95
N GLY A 541 -33.85 -4.06 8.83
CA GLY A 541 -34.17 -4.23 10.25
C GLY A 541 -33.95 -5.66 10.75
N GLU A 542 -34.62 -6.03 11.85
CA GLU A 542 -34.49 -7.35 12.50
C GLU A 542 -35.11 -8.50 11.67
N ASN A 543 -36.10 -8.18 10.81
CA ASN A 543 -36.77 -9.17 9.96
C ASN A 543 -36.15 -9.19 8.56
N SER A 544 -35.41 -10.25 8.24
CA SER A 544 -34.73 -10.42 6.94
C SER A 544 -35.65 -10.73 5.77
N SER A 545 -36.91 -11.11 6.01
CA SER A 545 -37.82 -11.61 4.97
C SER A 545 -38.97 -10.67 4.61
N TYR A 546 -39.22 -9.63 5.42
CA TYR A 546 -40.38 -8.75 5.28
C TYR A 546 -39.98 -7.29 5.47
N SER A 547 -40.34 -6.44 4.50
CA SER A 547 -40.10 -4.99 4.56
C SER A 547 -41.34 -4.23 4.99
N THR A 548 -41.14 -3.23 5.85
CA THR A 548 -42.17 -2.27 6.27
C THR A 548 -42.23 -1.03 5.37
N LEU A 549 -41.21 -0.82 4.53
CA LEU A 549 -41.04 0.37 3.72
C LEU A 549 -40.86 -0.01 2.24
N ALA A 550 -41.40 0.82 1.37
CA ALA A 550 -41.18 0.74 -0.08
C ALA A 550 -40.68 2.09 -0.59
N ALA A 551 -39.62 2.07 -1.38
CA ALA A 551 -39.06 3.26 -2.02
C ALA A 551 -39.48 3.29 -3.51
N VAL A 552 -39.99 4.43 -3.96
CA VAL A 552 -40.57 4.61 -5.30
C VAL A 552 -40.01 5.87 -5.95
N GLY A 553 -39.38 5.71 -7.12
CA GLY A 553 -38.95 6.83 -7.97
C GLY A 553 -40.03 7.20 -9.01
N MET A 554 -40.20 8.50 -9.24
CA MET A 554 -41.22 9.03 -10.15
C MET A 554 -40.59 9.70 -11.39
N TRP A 555 -41.27 9.63 -12.55
CA TRP A 555 -40.80 10.24 -13.80
C TRP A 555 -40.95 11.77 -13.82
N THR A 556 -42.17 12.27 -13.70
CA THR A 556 -42.50 13.66 -14.08
C THR A 556 -42.07 14.69 -13.05
N ASP A 557 -42.23 14.40 -11.76
CA ASP A 557 -41.87 15.31 -10.68
C ASP A 557 -40.48 15.05 -10.09
N ILE A 558 -39.74 14.08 -10.66
CA ILE A 558 -38.36 13.70 -10.31
C ILE A 558 -38.20 13.66 -8.78
N SER A 559 -39.06 12.85 -8.17
CA SER A 559 -39.15 12.68 -6.72
C SER A 559 -38.93 11.23 -6.33
N VAL A 560 -38.39 11.05 -5.13
CA VAL A 560 -38.35 9.76 -4.45
C VAL A 560 -39.35 9.80 -3.31
N ARG A 561 -40.24 8.82 -3.29
CA ARG A 561 -41.35 8.71 -2.36
C ARG A 561 -41.19 7.44 -1.53
N MET A 562 -41.33 7.57 -0.22
CA MET A 562 -41.34 6.45 0.72
C MET A 562 -42.79 6.09 1.06
N PHE A 563 -43.15 4.83 0.91
CA PHE A 563 -44.46 4.28 1.23
C PHE A 563 -44.37 3.28 2.38
N SER A 564 -45.41 3.23 3.20
CA SER A 564 -45.57 2.18 4.22
C SER A 564 -46.18 0.92 3.61
N LEU A 565 -45.66 -0.26 3.97
CA LEU A 565 -46.27 -1.55 3.66
C LEU A 565 -46.98 -2.09 4.92
N PRO A 566 -48.19 -2.68 4.80
CA PRO A 566 -48.91 -3.03 3.56
C PRO A 566 -49.87 -1.95 3.03
N GLY A 567 -50.05 -0.82 3.74
CA GLY A 567 -51.09 0.18 3.44
C GLY A 567 -50.90 0.98 2.14
N LEU A 568 -49.65 1.10 1.67
CA LEU A 568 -49.20 2.02 0.61
C LEU A 568 -49.52 3.49 0.93
N ASP A 569 -49.43 3.88 2.20
CA ASP A 569 -49.56 5.29 2.59
C ASP A 569 -48.22 6.01 2.37
N LEU A 570 -48.26 7.19 1.76
CA LEU A 570 -47.10 8.04 1.52
C LEU A 570 -46.59 8.62 2.84
N ILE A 571 -45.33 8.31 3.19
CA ILE A 571 -44.66 8.80 4.40
C ILE A 571 -43.86 10.06 4.09
N THR A 572 -42.99 9.99 3.07
CA THR A 572 -42.07 11.08 2.74
C THR A 572 -42.00 11.25 1.22
N LYS A 573 -41.95 12.51 0.78
CA LYS A 573 -41.74 12.90 -0.61
C LYS A 573 -40.55 13.83 -0.66
N GLU A 574 -39.48 13.38 -1.31
CA GLU A 574 -38.25 14.15 -1.47
C GLU A 574 -38.07 14.51 -2.96
N CYS A 575 -37.92 15.80 -3.26
CA CYS A 575 -37.71 16.28 -4.63
C CYS A 575 -36.21 16.32 -4.95
N LEU A 576 -35.77 15.52 -5.92
CA LEU A 576 -34.35 15.47 -6.30
C LEU A 576 -33.95 16.70 -7.14
N GLY A 577 -34.88 17.27 -7.92
CA GLY A 577 -34.63 18.42 -8.79
C GLY A 577 -33.83 18.07 -10.05
N GLY A 578 -33.92 18.93 -11.08
CA GLY A 578 -33.33 18.70 -12.40
C GLY A 578 -34.35 18.27 -13.45
N GLU A 579 -33.87 17.78 -14.59
CA GLU A 579 -34.69 17.27 -15.71
C GLU A 579 -34.54 15.76 -15.94
N ILE A 580 -33.64 15.10 -15.18
CA ILE A 580 -33.25 13.70 -15.38
C ILE A 580 -33.94 12.81 -14.35
N ILE A 581 -34.53 11.71 -14.81
CA ILE A 581 -35.32 10.79 -13.99
C ILE A 581 -34.45 9.85 -13.13
N PRO A 582 -34.95 9.40 -11.97
CA PRO A 582 -34.32 8.33 -11.20
C PRO A 582 -34.49 6.99 -11.92
N ARG A 583 -33.39 6.21 -12.05
CA ARG A 583 -33.36 4.92 -12.76
C ARG A 583 -33.24 3.73 -11.84
N SER A 584 -32.61 3.88 -10.68
CA SER A 584 -32.46 2.80 -9.69
C SER A 584 -32.56 3.39 -8.30
N VAL A 585 -33.26 2.68 -7.42
CA VAL A 585 -33.38 3.01 -6.00
C VAL A 585 -33.06 1.75 -5.21
N LEU A 586 -32.40 1.89 -4.07
CA LEU A 586 -32.04 0.77 -3.21
C LEU A 586 -32.05 1.17 -1.74
N LEU A 587 -32.71 0.34 -0.95
CA LEU A 587 -32.73 0.35 0.51
C LEU A 587 -31.62 -0.56 1.02
N CYS A 588 -30.70 -0.06 1.84
CA CYS A 588 -29.60 -0.85 2.38
C CYS A 588 -29.23 -0.44 3.81
N SER A 589 -28.52 -1.31 4.53
CA SER A 589 -27.91 -0.97 5.82
C SER A 589 -26.42 -1.28 5.80
N PHE A 590 -25.63 -0.34 6.29
CA PHE A 590 -24.19 -0.47 6.47
C PHE A 590 -23.84 -0.19 7.93
N GLU A 591 -23.06 -1.06 8.57
CA GLU A 591 -22.59 -0.90 9.96
C GLU A 591 -23.70 -0.49 10.97
N GLY A 592 -24.94 -0.98 10.76
CA GLY A 592 -26.11 -0.67 11.58
C GLY A 592 -26.81 0.66 11.29
N ILE A 593 -26.38 1.41 10.28
CA ILE A 593 -27.05 2.62 9.78
C ILE A 593 -27.80 2.28 8.49
N SER A 594 -29.04 2.74 8.35
CA SER A 594 -29.87 2.52 7.17
C SER A 594 -29.77 3.68 6.18
N TYR A 595 -29.67 3.37 4.90
CA TYR A 595 -29.54 4.33 3.81
C TYR A 595 -30.53 4.05 2.69
N LEU A 596 -30.94 5.13 2.03
CA LEU A 596 -31.63 5.12 0.75
C LEU A 596 -30.67 5.67 -0.30
N LEU A 597 -30.38 4.84 -1.31
CA LEU A 597 -29.57 5.21 -2.47
C LEU A 597 -30.50 5.41 -3.66
N CYS A 598 -30.38 6.53 -4.35
CA CYS A 598 -31.17 6.84 -5.53
C CYS A 598 -30.27 7.29 -6.66
N ALA A 599 -30.19 6.50 -7.73
CA ALA A 599 -29.40 6.82 -8.90
C ALA A 599 -30.24 7.42 -10.03
N LEU A 600 -29.70 8.45 -10.67
CA LEU A 600 -30.26 9.15 -11.81
C LEU A 600 -29.77 8.58 -13.15
N GLY A 601 -30.43 8.96 -14.23
CA GLY A 601 -30.06 8.56 -15.59
C GLY A 601 -28.77 9.17 -16.15
N ASP A 602 -28.20 10.18 -15.49
CA ASP A 602 -26.99 10.90 -15.89
C ASP A 602 -25.73 10.47 -15.11
N GLY A 603 -25.81 9.34 -14.40
CA GLY A 603 -24.71 8.81 -13.61
C GLY A 603 -24.49 9.52 -12.27
N HIS A 604 -25.44 10.36 -11.81
CA HIS A 604 -25.44 10.87 -10.44
C HIS A 604 -26.17 9.92 -9.47
N LEU A 605 -25.63 9.81 -8.26
CA LEU A 605 -26.19 9.09 -7.14
C LEU A 605 -26.51 10.06 -6.00
N PHE A 606 -27.74 10.01 -5.49
CA PHE A 606 -28.10 10.60 -4.21
C PHE A 606 -28.04 9.55 -3.11
N ASN A 607 -27.46 9.93 -1.97
CA ASN A 607 -27.56 9.17 -0.74
C ASN A 607 -28.40 9.94 0.29
N PHE A 608 -29.15 9.19 1.08
CA PHE A 608 -29.93 9.70 2.21
C PHE A 608 -29.79 8.73 3.37
N GLN A 609 -29.66 9.26 4.58
CA GLN A 609 -29.78 8.46 5.79
C GLN A 609 -31.28 8.27 6.11
N LEU A 610 -31.68 7.01 6.23
CA LEU A 610 -33.07 6.61 6.46
C LEU A 610 -33.29 6.24 7.92
N ASN A 611 -34.28 6.86 8.56
CA ASN A 611 -34.75 6.40 9.86
C ASN A 611 -35.86 5.35 9.67
N VAL A 612 -35.58 4.08 9.97
CA VAL A 612 -36.50 2.96 9.75
C VAL A 612 -37.85 3.13 10.48
N LYS A 613 -37.86 3.79 11.64
CA LYS A 613 -39.08 3.95 12.46
C LYS A 613 -39.99 5.07 11.94
N THR A 614 -39.42 6.17 11.47
CA THR A 614 -40.18 7.35 11.02
C THR A 614 -40.36 7.40 9.51
N GLY A 615 -39.51 6.69 8.75
CA GLY A 615 -39.45 6.74 7.29
C GLY A 615 -38.87 8.05 6.73
N GLU A 616 -38.39 8.96 7.59
CA GLU A 616 -37.82 10.24 7.17
C GLU A 616 -36.41 10.08 6.58
N LEU A 617 -36.15 10.89 5.55
CA LEU A 617 -34.87 10.97 4.85
C LEU A 617 -34.09 12.19 5.35
N THR A 618 -32.85 11.97 5.73
CA THR A 618 -31.95 13.01 6.26
C THR A 618 -30.59 12.94 5.57
N ASP A 619 -29.75 13.97 5.72
CA ASP A 619 -28.37 14.02 5.20
C ASP A 619 -28.24 13.72 3.70
N ARG A 620 -28.89 14.53 2.87
CA ARG A 620 -28.86 14.43 1.40
C ARG A 620 -27.46 14.76 0.86
N LYS A 621 -26.78 13.79 0.22
CA LYS A 621 -25.56 14.04 -0.55
C LYS A 621 -25.69 13.59 -2.00
N LYS A 622 -25.03 14.31 -2.90
CA LYS A 622 -24.99 14.03 -4.34
C LYS A 622 -23.57 13.67 -4.74
N VAL A 623 -23.40 12.54 -5.43
CA VAL A 623 -22.12 12.02 -5.94
C VAL A 623 -22.30 11.72 -7.43
N SER A 624 -21.26 11.95 -8.25
CA SER A 624 -21.25 11.51 -9.65
C SER A 624 -20.36 10.27 -9.75
N LEU A 625 -20.91 9.17 -10.25
CA LEU A 625 -20.17 7.90 -10.43
C LEU A 625 -19.80 7.69 -11.89
N GLY A 626 -20.65 8.12 -12.82
CA GLY A 626 -20.47 7.91 -14.26
C GLY A 626 -21.26 8.91 -15.09
N THR A 627 -21.42 8.61 -16.38
CA THR A 627 -22.30 9.37 -17.29
C THR A 627 -23.52 8.56 -17.73
N GLN A 628 -23.45 7.23 -17.61
CA GLN A 628 -24.53 6.32 -17.93
C GLN A 628 -25.47 6.08 -16.74
N PRO A 629 -26.73 5.62 -16.98
CA PRO A 629 -27.64 5.26 -15.90
C PRO A 629 -27.07 4.14 -15.03
N ILE A 630 -27.17 4.30 -13.71
CA ILE A 630 -26.62 3.34 -12.75
C ILE A 630 -27.69 2.34 -12.32
N THR A 631 -27.32 1.06 -12.26
CA THR A 631 -28.11 0.00 -11.63
C THR A 631 -27.46 -0.41 -10.31
N LEU A 632 -28.20 -0.34 -9.21
CA LEU A 632 -27.70 -0.69 -7.87
C LEU A 632 -28.08 -2.13 -7.50
N ARG A 633 -27.13 -2.89 -6.96
CA ARG A 633 -27.34 -4.26 -6.44
C ARG A 633 -26.58 -4.49 -5.15
N THR A 634 -27.20 -5.13 -4.17
CA THR A 634 -26.53 -5.57 -2.95
C THR A 634 -25.76 -6.87 -3.20
N PHE A 635 -24.62 -7.02 -2.54
CA PHE A 635 -23.91 -8.29 -2.43
C PHE A 635 -23.21 -8.36 -1.07
N SER A 636 -22.90 -9.56 -0.60
CA SER A 636 -22.13 -9.79 0.61
C SER A 636 -20.75 -10.32 0.24
N SER A 637 -19.71 -9.78 0.87
CA SER A 637 -18.35 -10.31 0.82
C SER A 637 -17.80 -10.31 2.24
N LYS A 638 -17.16 -11.42 2.65
CA LYS A 638 -16.57 -11.59 4.01
C LYS A 638 -17.52 -11.17 5.15
N ASP A 639 -18.78 -11.61 5.08
CA ASP A 639 -19.87 -11.28 6.04
C ASP A 639 -20.27 -9.79 6.14
N THR A 640 -19.74 -8.92 5.27
CA THR A 640 -20.15 -7.52 5.16
C THR A 640 -20.99 -7.26 3.91
N THR A 641 -22.05 -6.47 4.05
CA THR A 641 -22.92 -6.09 2.92
C THR A 641 -22.37 -4.86 2.20
N HIS A 642 -22.28 -4.95 0.89
CA HIS A 642 -21.83 -3.91 -0.03
C HIS A 642 -22.86 -3.67 -1.12
N VAL A 643 -22.75 -2.54 -1.82
CA VAL A 643 -23.59 -2.21 -2.97
C VAL A 643 -22.71 -2.01 -4.19
N PHE A 644 -23.01 -2.75 -5.26
CA PHE A 644 -22.41 -2.59 -6.57
C PHE A 644 -23.26 -1.62 -7.40
N ALA A 645 -22.64 -0.56 -7.90
CA ALA A 645 -23.21 0.38 -8.84
C ALA A 645 -22.70 0.05 -10.26
N ALA A 646 -23.53 -0.63 -11.04
CA ALA A 646 -23.26 -0.99 -12.43
C ALA A 646 -23.53 0.21 -13.35
N SER A 647 -22.51 0.63 -14.11
CA SER A 647 -22.53 1.79 -15.00
C SER A 647 -21.35 1.73 -15.99
N ASP A 648 -21.10 2.82 -16.73
CA ASP A 648 -19.87 3.07 -17.51
C ASP A 648 -18.63 3.24 -16.63
N ARG A 649 -18.85 3.49 -15.34
CA ARG A 649 -17.81 3.44 -14.31
C ARG A 649 -18.34 2.61 -13.15
N PRO A 650 -18.10 1.30 -13.14
CA PRO A 650 -18.60 0.46 -12.06
C PRO A 650 -17.95 0.87 -10.75
N THR A 651 -18.76 1.00 -9.69
CA THR A 651 -18.29 1.44 -8.37
C THR A 651 -18.87 0.54 -7.29
N VAL A 652 -18.05 0.14 -6.32
CA VAL A 652 -18.50 -0.50 -5.08
C VAL A 652 -18.65 0.56 -4.00
N ILE A 653 -19.83 0.55 -3.40
CA ILE A 653 -20.21 1.39 -2.27
C ILE A 653 -20.18 0.51 -1.03
N TYR A 654 -19.37 0.92 -0.06
CA TYR A 654 -19.22 0.24 1.21
C TYR A 654 -19.15 1.27 2.34
N SER A 655 -19.30 0.81 3.58
CA SER A 655 -19.03 1.65 4.73
C SER A 655 -17.77 1.18 5.42
N SER A 656 -16.96 2.16 5.84
CA SER A 656 -15.85 1.97 6.76
C SER A 656 -15.90 3.10 7.77
N ASN A 657 -15.79 2.79 9.07
CA ASN A 657 -15.87 3.75 10.16
C ASN A 657 -17.15 4.61 10.12
N LYS A 658 -18.29 4.00 9.79
CA LYS A 658 -19.62 4.62 9.66
C LYS A 658 -19.71 5.72 8.59
N LYS A 659 -18.76 5.78 7.67
CA LYS A 659 -18.77 6.66 6.49
C LYS A 659 -18.94 5.82 5.23
N LEU A 660 -19.68 6.33 4.25
CA LEU A 660 -19.79 5.72 2.93
C LEU A 660 -18.57 6.07 2.08
N LEU A 661 -17.96 5.05 1.49
CA LEU A 661 -16.84 5.14 0.56
C LEU A 661 -17.26 4.59 -0.80
N TYR A 662 -16.66 5.16 -1.84
CA TYR A 662 -16.92 4.85 -3.24
C TYR A 662 -15.60 4.43 -3.87
N SER A 663 -15.48 3.15 -4.24
CA SER A 663 -14.29 2.63 -4.89
C SER A 663 -14.64 2.14 -6.28
N ASN A 664 -13.95 2.69 -7.30
CA ASN A 664 -14.15 2.25 -8.68
C ASN A 664 -13.68 0.81 -8.84
N VAL A 665 -14.31 0.08 -9.74
CA VAL A 665 -13.93 -1.27 -10.12
C VAL A 665 -13.21 -1.19 -11.45
N ASN A 666 -12.12 -1.95 -11.61
CA ASN A 666 -11.25 -1.93 -12.78
C ASN A 666 -11.86 -2.69 -13.97
N LEU A 667 -13.09 -2.33 -14.34
CA LEU A 667 -13.82 -2.85 -15.49
C LEU A 667 -14.36 -1.67 -16.32
N LYS A 668 -14.37 -1.82 -17.64
CA LYS A 668 -14.78 -0.76 -18.57
C LYS A 668 -16.25 -0.37 -18.43
N GLU A 669 -17.14 -1.34 -18.53
CA GLU A 669 -18.58 -1.10 -18.44
C GLU A 669 -19.23 -2.36 -17.89
N VAL A 670 -20.12 -2.16 -16.92
CA VAL A 670 -20.93 -3.24 -16.35
C VAL A 670 -22.39 -2.85 -16.51
N SER A 671 -23.11 -3.65 -17.29
CA SER A 671 -24.54 -3.43 -17.51
C SER A 671 -25.37 -3.91 -16.31
N HIS A 672 -25.11 -5.15 -15.88
CA HIS A 672 -25.80 -5.82 -14.79
C HIS A 672 -24.85 -6.69 -14.01
N MET A 673 -25.14 -6.85 -12.72
CA MET A 673 -24.35 -7.64 -11.78
C MET A 673 -25.30 -8.40 -10.85
N CYS A 674 -24.93 -9.62 -10.47
CA CYS A 674 -25.59 -10.33 -9.39
C CYS A 674 -24.58 -11.14 -8.56
N PRO A 675 -24.81 -11.31 -7.25
CA PRO A 675 -24.04 -12.24 -6.44
C PRO A 675 -24.33 -13.68 -6.89
N PHE A 676 -23.30 -14.51 -7.02
CA PHE A 676 -23.42 -15.89 -7.44
C PHE A 676 -22.47 -16.77 -6.61
N ASN A 677 -23.00 -17.36 -5.54
CA ASN A 677 -22.25 -18.20 -4.63
C ASN A 677 -22.51 -19.68 -4.93
N SER A 678 -21.72 -20.30 -5.80
CA SER A 678 -21.85 -21.74 -6.11
C SER A 678 -20.77 -22.57 -5.42
N ALA A 679 -20.92 -23.90 -5.41
CA ALA A 679 -19.91 -24.78 -4.83
C ALA A 679 -18.56 -24.69 -5.57
N ALA A 680 -18.59 -24.51 -6.89
CA ALA A 680 -17.41 -24.32 -7.73
C ALA A 680 -16.83 -22.90 -7.61
N PHE A 681 -17.71 -21.92 -7.43
CA PHE A 681 -17.38 -20.50 -7.37
C PHE A 681 -17.89 -19.90 -6.05
N PRO A 682 -17.20 -20.16 -4.92
CA PRO A 682 -17.59 -19.61 -3.64
C PRO A 682 -17.38 -18.10 -3.59
N ASP A 683 -18.33 -17.37 -3.03
CA ASP A 683 -18.31 -15.90 -2.86
C ASP A 683 -18.03 -15.11 -4.16
N SER A 684 -18.46 -15.65 -5.31
CA SER A 684 -18.27 -15.05 -6.62
C SER A 684 -19.42 -14.11 -7.04
N LEU A 685 -19.15 -13.31 -8.06
CA LEU A 685 -20.07 -12.37 -8.68
C LEU A 685 -20.21 -12.71 -10.16
N ALA A 686 -21.43 -12.69 -10.68
CA ALA A 686 -21.70 -12.78 -12.11
C ALA A 686 -21.95 -11.37 -12.68
N ILE A 687 -21.19 -11.01 -13.70
CA ILE A 687 -21.10 -9.66 -14.25
C ILE A 687 -21.32 -9.72 -15.77
N ALA A 688 -22.35 -9.02 -16.24
CA ALA A 688 -22.64 -8.84 -17.65
C ALA A 688 -21.97 -7.57 -18.18
N LYS A 689 -21.07 -7.76 -19.15
CA LYS A 689 -20.42 -6.70 -19.90
C LYS A 689 -21.02 -6.64 -21.32
N GLU A 690 -20.52 -5.73 -22.15
CA GLU A 690 -20.94 -5.64 -23.55
C GLU A 690 -20.43 -6.86 -24.34
N GLY A 691 -21.28 -7.88 -24.47
CA GLY A 691 -21.02 -9.06 -25.29
C GLY A 691 -20.43 -10.27 -24.57
N GLU A 692 -20.19 -10.17 -23.27
CA GLU A 692 -19.68 -11.27 -22.44
C GLU A 692 -20.35 -11.29 -21.06
N LEU A 693 -20.51 -12.50 -20.52
CA LEU A 693 -20.86 -12.80 -19.14
C LEU A 693 -19.60 -13.33 -18.46
N SER A 694 -19.13 -12.61 -17.44
CA SER A 694 -17.96 -12.99 -16.65
C SER A 694 -18.35 -13.38 -15.23
N ILE A 695 -17.71 -14.40 -14.67
CA ILE A 695 -17.86 -14.81 -13.27
C ILE A 695 -16.50 -14.67 -12.62
N GLY A 696 -16.47 -13.99 -11.48
CA GLY A 696 -15.22 -13.75 -10.78
C GLY A 696 -15.42 -13.39 -9.33
N THR A 697 -14.36 -13.51 -8.56
CA THR A 697 -14.32 -13.05 -7.17
C THR A 697 -13.90 -11.58 -7.16
N ILE A 698 -14.44 -10.83 -6.21
CA ILE A 698 -13.99 -9.47 -5.96
C ILE A 698 -12.77 -9.50 -5.04
N ASP A 699 -11.76 -8.70 -5.37
CA ASP A 699 -10.63 -8.53 -4.47
C ASP A 699 -11.04 -7.79 -3.19
N ASP A 700 -10.13 -7.74 -2.22
CA ASP A 700 -10.33 -6.94 -1.03
C ASP A 700 -10.66 -5.48 -1.40
N ILE A 701 -11.72 -4.98 -0.79
CA ILE A 701 -12.27 -3.65 -1.04
C ILE A 701 -11.31 -2.62 -0.44
N GLN A 702 -10.29 -2.27 -1.24
CA GLN A 702 -9.28 -1.27 -0.94
C GLN A 702 -9.32 -0.15 -1.98
N LYS A 703 -8.73 1.00 -1.65
CA LYS A 703 -8.62 2.12 -2.59
C LYS A 703 -7.65 1.81 -3.74
N LEU A 704 -6.53 1.15 -3.45
CA LEU A 704 -5.52 0.79 -4.43
C LEU A 704 -5.42 -0.72 -4.54
N HIS A 705 -5.56 -1.25 -5.75
CA HIS A 705 -5.31 -2.65 -6.05
C HIS A 705 -3.85 -2.81 -6.50
N ILE A 706 -3.14 -3.78 -5.89
CA ILE A 706 -1.75 -4.07 -6.19
C ILE A 706 -1.64 -5.47 -6.76
N ARG A 707 -1.29 -5.56 -8.04
CA ARG A 707 -0.96 -6.82 -8.69
C ARG A 707 0.54 -7.09 -8.59
N THR A 708 0.90 -8.30 -8.19
CA THR A 708 2.29 -8.72 -7.99
C THR A 708 2.75 -9.67 -9.07
N ILE A 709 3.89 -9.38 -9.68
CA ILE A 709 4.55 -10.25 -10.66
C ILE A 709 5.93 -10.63 -10.12
N PRO A 710 6.11 -11.85 -9.61
CA PRO A 710 7.39 -12.29 -9.09
C PRO A 710 8.40 -12.49 -10.23
N LEU A 711 9.58 -11.88 -10.12
CA LEU A 711 10.67 -12.08 -11.08
C LEU A 711 11.68 -13.14 -10.59
N GLY A 712 11.85 -13.27 -9.27
CA GLY A 712 12.90 -14.11 -8.69
C GLY A 712 14.31 -13.53 -8.87
N GLU A 713 14.41 -12.28 -9.33
CA GLU A 713 15.65 -11.54 -9.55
C GLU A 713 15.43 -10.05 -9.26
N HIS A 714 16.50 -9.32 -8.91
CA HIS A 714 16.42 -7.93 -8.50
C HIS A 714 16.30 -7.00 -9.72
N ALA A 715 15.15 -6.34 -9.89
CA ALA A 715 14.95 -5.33 -10.93
C ALA A 715 15.40 -3.95 -10.45
N ARG A 716 16.26 -3.28 -11.23
CA ARG A 716 16.86 -1.97 -10.86
C ARG A 716 16.25 -0.80 -11.62
N ARG A 717 15.92 -0.98 -12.90
CA ARG A 717 15.43 0.06 -13.79
C ARG A 717 14.34 -0.48 -14.69
N ILE A 718 13.35 0.35 -15.00
CA ILE A 718 12.22 0.02 -15.87
C ILE A 718 11.92 1.18 -16.82
N CYS A 719 11.57 0.83 -18.05
CA CYS A 719 10.99 1.76 -19.00
C CYS A 719 9.91 1.06 -19.83
N HIS A 720 8.88 1.82 -20.20
CA HIS A 720 7.78 1.38 -21.04
C HIS A 720 7.92 1.98 -22.44
N GLN A 721 7.63 1.19 -23.47
CA GLN A 721 7.55 1.66 -24.85
C GLN A 721 6.17 1.35 -25.42
N GLU A 722 5.36 2.40 -25.60
CA GLU A 722 3.96 2.26 -26.03
C GLU A 722 3.84 1.71 -27.47
N GLN A 723 4.77 2.06 -28.36
CA GLN A 723 4.70 1.63 -29.77
C GLN A 723 4.89 0.12 -29.93
N SER A 724 5.76 -0.48 -29.11
CA SER A 724 6.04 -1.91 -29.14
C SER A 724 5.19 -2.71 -28.15
N ARG A 725 4.46 -2.04 -27.24
CA ARG A 725 3.69 -2.67 -26.15
C ARG A 725 4.57 -3.57 -25.27
N THR A 726 5.75 -3.06 -24.92
CA THR A 726 6.71 -3.80 -24.09
C THR A 726 7.24 -2.96 -22.95
N PHE A 727 7.72 -3.65 -21.93
CA PHE A 727 8.59 -3.10 -20.89
C PHE A 727 10.01 -3.63 -21.07
N ALA A 728 10.99 -2.76 -20.87
CA ALA A 728 12.38 -3.18 -20.72
C ALA A 728 12.85 -2.94 -19.29
N ILE A 729 13.49 -3.94 -18.69
CA ILE A 729 14.05 -3.85 -17.34
C ILE A 729 15.54 -4.20 -17.31
N CYS A 730 16.29 -3.52 -16.44
CA CYS A 730 17.63 -3.94 -16.04
C CYS A 730 17.50 -4.76 -14.76
N SER A 731 17.92 -6.02 -14.81
CA SER A 731 17.80 -6.98 -13.71
C SER A 731 19.15 -7.55 -13.30
N MET A 732 19.20 -8.13 -12.11
CA MET A 732 20.39 -8.71 -11.49
C MET A 732 20.02 -10.03 -10.81
N LYS A 733 20.82 -11.06 -11.06
CA LYS A 733 20.66 -12.38 -10.44
C LYS A 733 21.96 -12.84 -9.79
N ASN A 734 21.87 -13.27 -8.52
CA ASN A 734 22.99 -13.85 -7.79
C ASN A 734 22.96 -15.38 -7.95
N ASN A 735 24.05 -15.96 -8.45
CA ASN A 735 24.20 -17.42 -8.54
C ASN A 735 24.90 -17.95 -7.28
N CYS A 736 24.15 -18.11 -6.18
CA CYS A 736 24.73 -18.62 -4.91
C CYS A 736 24.98 -20.14 -4.89
N LEU A 737 24.73 -20.89 -5.98
CA LEU A 737 24.63 -22.35 -5.92
C LEU A 737 25.92 -23.14 -6.21
N SER A 738 26.99 -22.53 -6.74
CA SER A 738 28.17 -23.29 -7.18
C SER A 738 29.54 -22.81 -6.67
N ASN A 739 29.71 -21.52 -6.33
CA ASN A 739 30.94 -21.03 -5.72
C ASN A 739 30.70 -19.71 -4.95
N PRO A 740 31.27 -19.52 -3.75
CA PRO A 740 31.17 -18.27 -2.99
C PRO A 740 31.96 -17.09 -3.60
N GLU A 741 32.77 -17.33 -4.65
CA GLU A 741 33.56 -16.29 -5.34
C GLU A 741 32.97 -15.83 -6.70
N GLU A 742 31.77 -16.25 -7.13
CA GLU A 742 31.28 -15.95 -8.49
C GLU A 742 30.18 -14.86 -8.59
N SER A 743 30.63 -13.74 -9.17
CA SER A 743 29.99 -12.67 -9.95
C SER A 743 28.46 -12.58 -10.01
N GLU A 744 27.94 -11.45 -9.56
CA GLU A 744 26.62 -10.91 -9.92
C GLU A 744 26.49 -10.83 -11.46
N MET A 745 25.43 -11.42 -12.02
CA MET A 745 25.12 -11.32 -13.44
C MET A 745 23.97 -10.35 -13.66
N HIS A 746 24.13 -9.45 -14.64
CA HIS A 746 23.13 -8.47 -15.02
C HIS A 746 22.54 -8.76 -16.39
N PHE A 747 21.24 -8.48 -16.54
CA PHE A 747 20.50 -8.72 -17.77
C PHE A 747 19.64 -7.52 -18.14
N VAL A 748 19.48 -7.29 -19.44
CA VAL A 748 18.40 -6.48 -19.99
C VAL A 748 17.30 -7.44 -20.43
N ARG A 749 16.14 -7.35 -19.80
CA ARG A 749 14.97 -8.20 -20.08
C ARG A 749 13.91 -7.39 -20.80
N LEU A 750 13.24 -8.01 -21.77
CA LEU A 750 12.04 -7.48 -22.41
C LEU A 750 10.84 -8.26 -21.91
N LEU A 751 9.80 -7.56 -21.48
CA LEU A 751 8.52 -8.12 -21.06
C LEU A 751 7.39 -7.56 -21.93
N ASP A 752 6.35 -8.36 -22.09
CA ASP A 752 5.08 -7.92 -22.67
C ASP A 752 4.32 -7.00 -21.69
N ASP A 753 3.58 -6.01 -22.20
CA ASP A 753 2.90 -5.03 -21.34
C ASP A 753 1.55 -5.50 -20.73
N GLN A 754 0.96 -6.57 -21.26
CA GLN A 754 -0.31 -7.14 -20.78
C GLN A 754 -0.09 -8.36 -19.89
N THR A 755 0.69 -9.32 -20.40
CA THR A 755 0.96 -10.61 -19.73
C THR A 755 2.10 -10.50 -18.73
N PHE A 756 3.06 -9.60 -18.96
CA PHE A 756 4.32 -9.49 -18.24
C PHE A 756 5.21 -10.73 -18.36
N ASP A 757 5.00 -11.54 -19.40
CA ASP A 757 5.86 -12.67 -19.71
C ASP A 757 7.19 -12.19 -20.32
N PHE A 758 8.27 -12.93 -20.04
CA PHE A 758 9.57 -12.65 -20.62
C PHE A 758 9.60 -12.97 -22.12
N LEU A 759 9.80 -11.94 -22.94
CA LEU A 759 9.91 -12.06 -24.40
C LEU A 759 11.36 -12.29 -24.84
N ALA A 760 12.30 -11.50 -24.31
CA ALA A 760 13.70 -11.56 -24.68
C ALA A 760 14.63 -11.28 -23.50
N THR A 761 15.86 -11.79 -23.58
CA THR A 761 16.91 -11.58 -22.58
C THR A 761 18.24 -11.31 -23.28
N TYR A 762 18.89 -10.23 -22.88
CA TYR A 762 20.25 -9.90 -23.26
C TYR A 762 21.13 -9.90 -22.01
N ALA A 763 22.15 -10.76 -21.98
CA ALA A 763 23.10 -10.85 -20.88
C ALA A 763 24.20 -9.79 -21.07
N LEU A 764 24.50 -9.04 -20.01
CA LEU A 764 25.63 -8.10 -19.98
C LEU A 764 26.94 -8.83 -19.70
N ASP A 765 28.06 -8.16 -19.93
CA ASP A 765 29.38 -8.73 -19.67
C ASP A 765 29.63 -8.96 -18.16
N THR A 766 30.62 -9.80 -17.84
CA THR A 766 31.03 -10.00 -16.43
C THR A 766 31.46 -8.67 -15.81
N TYR A 767 30.98 -8.39 -14.59
CA TYR A 767 31.18 -7.11 -13.89
C TYR A 767 30.54 -5.89 -14.57
N GLU A 768 29.67 -6.06 -15.57
CA GLU A 768 28.93 -4.97 -16.21
C GLU A 768 27.53 -4.81 -15.59
N TYR A 769 27.22 -3.60 -15.13
CA TYR A 769 25.99 -3.27 -14.40
C TYR A 769 25.11 -2.38 -15.28
N GLY A 770 23.82 -2.72 -15.40
CA GLY A 770 22.81 -1.82 -15.99
C GLY A 770 22.43 -0.71 -15.00
N CYS A 771 22.82 0.54 -15.30
CA CYS A 771 22.66 1.69 -14.42
C CYS A 771 21.44 2.55 -14.76
N SER A 772 21.14 2.71 -16.05
CA SER A 772 20.03 3.54 -16.55
C SER A 772 19.40 2.94 -17.79
N ILE A 773 18.10 3.16 -17.97
CA ILE A 773 17.36 2.76 -19.18
C ILE A 773 16.38 3.86 -19.59
N LEU A 774 16.21 4.03 -20.90
CA LEU A 774 15.33 5.04 -21.49
C LEU A 774 14.74 4.51 -22.79
N SER A 775 13.47 4.81 -23.07
CA SER A 775 12.87 4.68 -24.39
C SER A 775 12.85 6.06 -25.05
N CYS A 776 13.42 6.18 -26.25
CA CYS A 776 13.46 7.44 -26.97
C CYS A 776 13.44 7.28 -28.49
N SER A 777 13.01 8.33 -29.18
CA SER A 777 13.14 8.50 -30.63
C SER A 777 14.15 9.59 -30.95
N PHE A 778 14.87 9.44 -32.07
CA PHE A 778 15.85 10.43 -32.54
C PHE A 778 15.27 11.32 -33.65
N ALA A 779 15.74 12.56 -33.77
CA ALA A 779 15.15 13.53 -34.70
C ALA A 779 15.15 13.08 -36.18
N ASP A 780 16.17 12.34 -36.60
CA ASP A 780 16.38 11.90 -37.98
C ASP A 780 15.86 10.46 -38.23
N ASP A 781 15.09 9.90 -37.30
CA ASP A 781 14.68 8.49 -37.33
C ASP A 781 13.28 8.28 -36.77
N ASN A 782 12.44 7.53 -37.52
CA ASN A 782 11.07 7.23 -37.08
C ASN A 782 11.02 6.04 -36.11
N ASN A 783 12.12 5.29 -36.00
CA ASN A 783 12.21 4.16 -35.08
C ASN A 783 12.34 4.65 -33.64
N VAL A 784 11.82 3.84 -32.71
CA VAL A 784 11.93 4.10 -31.27
C VAL A 784 12.84 3.02 -30.68
N TYR A 785 13.77 3.44 -29.84
CA TYR A 785 14.83 2.60 -29.31
C TYR A 785 14.77 2.51 -27.79
N TYR A 786 15.32 1.42 -27.25
CA TYR A 786 15.72 1.33 -25.86
C TYR A 786 17.21 1.65 -25.74
N CYS A 787 17.55 2.68 -24.99
CA CYS A 787 18.92 3.05 -24.67
C CYS A 787 19.24 2.58 -23.25
N VAL A 788 20.30 1.79 -23.08
CA VAL A 788 20.78 1.27 -21.78
C VAL A 788 22.17 1.81 -21.51
N GLY A 789 22.36 2.41 -20.33
CA GLY A 789 23.65 2.88 -19.84
C GLY A 789 24.23 1.88 -18.85
N THR A 790 25.48 1.48 -19.05
CA THR A 790 26.18 0.48 -18.24
C THR A 790 27.45 1.02 -17.58
N ALA A 791 27.93 0.29 -16.57
CA ALA A 791 29.19 0.54 -15.90
C ALA A 791 29.92 -0.77 -15.59
N TYR A 792 31.24 -0.81 -15.79
CA TYR A 792 32.07 -1.94 -15.36
C TYR A 792 32.55 -1.71 -13.94
N VAL A 793 32.04 -2.48 -12.98
CA VAL A 793 32.35 -2.34 -11.55
C VAL A 793 33.35 -3.43 -11.16
N LEU A 794 34.62 -3.07 -11.15
CA LEU A 794 35.71 -3.95 -10.75
C LEU A 794 35.96 -3.80 -9.24
N PRO A 795 36.12 -4.89 -8.47
CA PRO A 795 36.36 -4.81 -7.02
C PRO A 795 37.61 -4.02 -6.61
N GLU A 796 38.59 -3.88 -7.50
CA GLU A 796 39.84 -3.14 -7.27
C GLU A 796 39.67 -1.61 -7.43
N GLU A 797 38.59 -1.15 -8.07
CA GLU A 797 38.34 0.26 -8.38
C GLU A 797 37.30 0.87 -7.43
N ASN A 798 37.61 2.03 -6.83
CA ASN A 798 36.65 2.77 -6.01
C ASN A 798 35.55 3.45 -6.84
N GLU A 799 35.82 3.75 -8.11
CA GLU A 799 34.89 4.38 -9.05
C GLU A 799 35.04 3.73 -10.42
N PRO A 800 33.94 3.37 -11.11
CA PRO A 800 34.01 2.78 -12.43
C PRO A 800 34.70 3.69 -13.44
N THR A 801 35.79 3.19 -14.03
CA THR A 801 36.55 3.92 -15.06
C THR A 801 36.04 3.68 -16.48
N LYS A 802 35.21 2.64 -16.68
CA LYS A 802 34.66 2.20 -17.97
C LYS A 802 33.16 1.94 -17.88
N GLY A 803 32.45 2.19 -18.97
CA GLY A 803 31.03 1.88 -19.15
C GLY A 803 30.63 2.03 -20.60
N ARG A 804 29.40 1.69 -20.97
CA ARG A 804 28.94 1.78 -22.37
C ARG A 804 27.48 2.24 -22.45
N ILE A 805 27.09 2.73 -23.62
CA ILE A 805 25.70 2.99 -23.98
C ILE A 805 25.32 2.00 -25.08
N LEU A 806 24.30 1.19 -24.82
CA LEU A 806 23.74 0.19 -25.72
C LEU A 806 22.41 0.70 -26.27
N VAL A 807 22.21 0.64 -27.59
CA VAL A 807 20.97 1.06 -28.25
C VAL A 807 20.32 -0.16 -28.89
N PHE A 808 19.14 -0.51 -28.41
CA PHE A 808 18.36 -1.66 -28.86
C PHE A 808 17.12 -1.23 -29.63
N ILE A 809 16.74 -2.02 -30.64
CA ILE A 809 15.42 -1.96 -31.27
C ILE A 809 14.66 -3.25 -30.94
N VAL A 810 13.34 -3.14 -30.80
CA VAL A 810 12.46 -4.29 -30.64
C VAL A 810 11.84 -4.63 -31.99
N GLU A 811 12.20 -5.79 -32.53
CA GLU A 811 11.62 -6.35 -33.76
C GLU A 811 11.11 -7.77 -33.47
N ASP A 812 9.84 -8.04 -33.80
CA ASP A 812 9.19 -9.34 -33.60
C ASP A 812 9.37 -9.91 -32.18
N GLY A 813 9.29 -9.06 -31.15
CA GLY A 813 9.45 -9.45 -29.74
C GLY A 813 10.89 -9.78 -29.33
N LYS A 814 11.90 -9.49 -30.16
CA LYS A 814 13.32 -9.69 -29.86
C LYS A 814 14.04 -8.37 -29.69
N LEU A 815 14.98 -8.34 -28.75
CA LEU A 815 15.94 -7.25 -28.56
C LEU A 815 17.11 -7.41 -29.54
N GLN A 816 17.25 -6.48 -30.49
CA GLN A 816 18.41 -6.41 -31.39
C GLN A 816 19.28 -5.21 -31.03
N LEU A 817 20.58 -5.44 -30.84
CA LEU A 817 21.56 -4.37 -30.59
C LEU A 817 21.93 -3.69 -31.90
N ILE A 818 21.66 -2.38 -32.00
CA ILE A 818 21.91 -1.56 -33.20
C ILE A 818 23.21 -0.78 -33.08
N ALA A 819 23.48 -0.18 -31.93
CA ALA A 819 24.68 0.60 -31.70
C ALA A 819 25.21 0.40 -30.27
N GLU A 820 26.53 0.48 -30.16
CA GLU A 820 27.25 0.44 -28.91
C GLU A 820 28.23 1.61 -28.88
N LYS A 821 28.28 2.32 -27.75
CA LYS A 821 29.19 3.43 -27.53
C LYS A 821 29.94 3.28 -26.21
N GLU A 822 31.25 3.08 -26.28
CA GLU A 822 32.10 3.08 -25.09
C GLU A 822 32.23 4.48 -24.47
N THR A 823 32.24 4.50 -23.14
CA THR A 823 32.35 5.70 -22.30
C THR A 823 33.42 5.51 -21.22
N LYS A 824 34.01 6.62 -20.78
CA LYS A 824 35.07 6.64 -19.75
C LYS A 824 34.46 6.91 -18.37
N GLY A 825 33.61 6.02 -17.91
CA GLY A 825 32.93 6.11 -16.62
C GLY A 825 31.61 5.34 -16.62
N ALA A 826 30.93 5.34 -15.48
CA ALA A 826 29.58 4.82 -15.34
C ALA A 826 28.55 5.79 -15.93
N VAL A 827 27.59 5.25 -16.69
CA VAL A 827 26.45 6.02 -17.21
C VAL A 827 25.31 5.96 -16.18
N TYR A 828 25.19 6.98 -15.32
CA TYR A 828 24.22 6.97 -14.20
C TYR A 828 22.79 7.33 -14.61
N SER A 829 22.63 8.20 -15.60
CA SER A 829 21.32 8.66 -16.10
C SER A 829 21.34 8.86 -17.61
N LEU A 830 20.21 8.56 -18.24
CA LEU A 830 19.94 8.82 -19.67
C LEU A 830 18.60 9.55 -19.78
N ASN A 831 18.58 10.60 -20.59
CA ASN A 831 17.38 11.40 -20.83
C ASN A 831 17.26 11.71 -22.32
N ASP A 832 16.03 11.76 -22.82
CA ASP A 832 15.74 12.27 -24.15
C ASP A 832 15.82 13.80 -24.11
N PHE A 833 16.45 14.37 -25.14
CA PHE A 833 16.68 15.81 -25.21
C PHE A 833 16.55 16.31 -26.63
N ASN A 834 15.38 16.82 -27.00
CA ASN A 834 15.10 17.43 -28.31
C ASN A 834 15.55 16.54 -29.51
N GLY A 835 15.25 15.24 -29.44
CA GLY A 835 15.63 14.26 -30.47
C GLY A 835 17.11 13.83 -30.45
N LYS A 836 17.85 14.17 -29.39
CA LYS A 836 19.21 13.74 -29.07
C LYS A 836 19.19 12.95 -27.74
N LEU A 837 20.31 12.28 -27.42
CA LEU A 837 20.47 11.53 -26.17
C LEU A 837 21.39 12.28 -25.22
N LEU A 838 20.89 12.65 -24.06
CA LEU A 838 21.68 13.23 -22.98
C LEU A 838 22.10 12.13 -22.00
N ALA A 839 23.39 12.04 -21.69
CA ALA A 839 23.95 11.04 -20.79
C ALA A 839 24.76 11.68 -19.66
N ALA A 840 24.54 11.22 -18.44
CA ALA A 840 25.35 11.58 -17.27
C ALA A 840 26.42 10.49 -17.03
N ILE A 841 27.69 10.84 -17.22
CA ILE A 841 28.83 9.92 -17.16
C ILE A 841 29.80 10.41 -16.08
N ASN A 842 29.80 9.77 -14.91
CA ASN A 842 30.50 10.23 -13.70
C ASN A 842 30.32 11.74 -13.46
N GLN A 843 31.39 12.53 -13.58
CA GLN A 843 31.40 13.99 -13.39
C GLN A 843 30.94 14.81 -14.62
N LYS A 844 30.57 14.17 -15.73
CA LYS A 844 30.31 14.82 -17.02
C LYS A 844 28.86 14.65 -17.45
N ILE A 845 28.28 15.71 -17.99
CA ILE A 845 27.03 15.65 -18.76
C ILE A 845 27.40 15.73 -20.23
N GLN A 846 26.99 14.75 -21.04
CA GLN A 846 27.37 14.66 -22.44
C GLN A 846 26.16 14.46 -23.34
N LEU A 847 26.08 15.28 -24.40
CA LEU A 847 25.01 15.22 -25.39
C LEU A 847 25.50 14.45 -26.62
N TYR A 848 24.71 13.46 -27.02
CA TYR A 848 24.98 12.61 -28.18
C TYR A 848 23.94 12.83 -29.26
N LYS A 849 24.43 13.00 -30.49
CA LYS A 849 23.64 13.02 -31.71
C LYS A 849 23.63 11.63 -32.34
N TRP A 850 22.47 11.21 -32.82
CA TRP A 850 22.30 9.99 -33.61
C TRP A 850 22.62 10.28 -35.07
N VAL A 851 23.60 9.57 -35.65
CA VAL A 851 24.07 9.81 -37.01
C VAL A 851 24.10 8.50 -37.81
N LEU A 852 23.60 8.56 -39.04
CA LEU A 852 23.75 7.50 -40.02
C LEU A 852 25.09 7.67 -40.76
N ARG A 853 25.93 6.67 -40.72
CA ARG A 853 27.19 6.63 -41.47
C ARG A 853 26.96 6.25 -42.93
N ASP A 854 27.95 6.57 -43.77
CA ASP A 854 27.94 6.23 -45.20
C ASP A 854 27.90 4.71 -45.48
N ASP A 855 28.28 3.89 -44.50
CA ASP A 855 28.21 2.42 -44.55
C ASP A 855 26.81 1.84 -44.24
N GLY A 856 25.83 2.70 -43.92
CA GLY A 856 24.48 2.32 -43.54
C GLY A 856 24.31 1.95 -42.06
N SER A 857 25.39 1.93 -41.27
CA SER A 857 25.33 1.74 -39.82
C SER A 857 24.98 3.03 -39.10
N ARG A 858 24.35 2.91 -37.92
CA ARG A 858 23.96 4.05 -37.07
C ARG A 858 24.88 4.12 -35.86
N GLU A 859 25.29 5.33 -35.48
CA GLU A 859 26.15 5.53 -34.31
C GLU A 859 25.75 6.75 -33.46
N LEU A 860 26.17 6.72 -32.20
CA LEU A 860 26.13 7.88 -31.29
C LEU A 860 27.43 8.70 -31.42
N GLN A 861 27.30 9.92 -31.94
CA GLN A 861 28.37 10.90 -32.02
C GLN A 861 28.26 11.91 -30.87
N SER A 862 29.36 12.15 -30.15
CA SER A 862 29.40 13.18 -29.11
C SER A 862 29.38 14.57 -29.74
N GLU A 863 28.45 15.42 -29.29
CA GLU A 863 28.33 16.80 -29.77
C GLU A 863 28.98 17.78 -28.79
N CYS A 864 28.51 17.82 -27.55
CA CYS A 864 29.04 18.70 -26.51
C CYS A 864 28.94 18.07 -25.13
N GLY A 865 29.63 18.66 -24.16
CA GLY A 865 29.54 18.20 -22.79
C GLY A 865 29.96 19.25 -21.77
N HIS A 866 29.39 19.16 -20.58
CA HIS A 866 29.64 20.01 -19.43
C HIS A 866 30.40 19.23 -18.35
N HIS A 867 31.32 19.90 -17.66
CA HIS A 867 32.15 19.35 -16.58
C HIS A 867 32.05 20.29 -15.37
N GLY A 868 32.18 19.76 -14.15
CA GLY A 868 32.17 20.58 -12.93
C GLY A 868 31.41 19.96 -11.75
N HIS A 869 30.69 18.88 -12.03
CA HIS A 869 30.06 18.01 -11.04
C HIS A 869 31.11 17.10 -10.38
N ILE A 870 30.80 16.56 -9.22
CA ILE A 870 31.57 15.46 -8.63
C ILE A 870 31.06 14.15 -9.24
N LEU A 871 29.77 13.87 -9.06
CA LEU A 871 29.08 12.75 -9.68
C LEU A 871 27.67 13.20 -10.04
N ALA A 872 27.35 13.24 -11.32
CA ALA A 872 26.03 13.56 -11.82
C ALA A 872 25.17 12.29 -11.82
N LEU A 873 24.41 12.09 -10.75
CA LEU A 873 23.63 10.86 -10.54
C LEU A 873 22.22 10.94 -11.14
N TYR A 874 21.60 12.12 -11.08
CA TYR A 874 20.23 12.33 -11.52
C TYR A 874 20.17 13.48 -12.49
N VAL A 875 19.53 13.26 -13.64
CA VAL A 875 19.34 14.30 -14.65
C VAL A 875 17.88 14.32 -15.08
N GLN A 876 17.34 15.52 -15.22
CA GLN A 876 16.00 15.76 -15.77
C GLN A 876 16.06 16.87 -16.79
N THR A 877 15.18 16.79 -17.79
CA THR A 877 15.16 17.69 -18.95
C THR A 877 13.77 18.30 -19.12
N ARG A 878 13.71 19.59 -19.44
CA ARG A 878 12.46 20.28 -19.81
C ARG A 878 12.76 21.38 -20.81
N GLY A 879 12.31 21.20 -22.06
CA GLY A 879 12.69 22.08 -23.16
C GLY A 879 14.22 22.10 -23.32
N ASP A 880 14.81 23.28 -23.15
CA ASP A 880 16.27 23.47 -23.26
C ASP A 880 17.00 23.44 -21.91
N PHE A 881 16.26 23.34 -20.81
CA PHE A 881 16.83 23.27 -19.47
C PHE A 881 17.18 21.83 -19.09
N ILE A 882 18.32 21.69 -18.45
CA ILE A 882 18.85 20.44 -17.92
C ILE A 882 19.11 20.65 -16.43
N VAL A 883 18.44 19.89 -15.59
CA VAL A 883 18.63 19.93 -14.14
C VAL A 883 19.46 18.72 -13.73
N VAL A 884 20.56 18.97 -13.01
CA VAL A 884 21.51 17.95 -12.57
C VAL A 884 21.49 17.89 -11.05
N GLY A 885 21.16 16.72 -10.50
CA GLY A 885 21.36 16.36 -9.10
C GLY A 885 22.73 15.70 -8.93
N ASP A 886 23.63 16.39 -8.23
CA ASP A 886 24.97 15.91 -7.91
C ASP A 886 24.96 15.07 -6.62
N LEU A 887 25.91 14.14 -6.45
CA LEU A 887 26.07 13.36 -5.22
C LEU A 887 26.17 14.23 -3.96
N MET A 888 26.87 15.37 -4.00
CA MET A 888 26.99 16.26 -2.82
C MET A 888 26.84 17.76 -3.10
N LYS A 889 26.83 18.19 -4.37
CA LYS A 889 26.67 19.60 -4.76
C LYS A 889 25.22 20.02 -5.05
N SER A 890 24.24 19.40 -4.38
CA SER A 890 22.82 19.73 -4.55
C SER A 890 22.40 19.78 -6.03
N ILE A 891 21.62 20.78 -6.42
CA ILE A 891 21.06 20.96 -7.77
C ILE A 891 21.87 22.01 -8.56
N SER A 892 22.19 21.68 -9.81
CA SER A 892 22.74 22.60 -10.82
C SER A 892 21.80 22.69 -12.02
N LEU A 893 21.57 23.91 -12.52
CA LEU A 893 20.76 24.19 -13.71
C LEU A 893 21.68 24.51 -14.88
N LEU A 894 21.63 23.68 -15.92
CA LEU A 894 22.31 23.88 -17.19
C LEU A 894 21.30 24.28 -18.27
N LEU A 895 21.76 25.02 -19.27
CA LEU A 895 20.99 25.43 -20.43
C LEU A 895 21.75 25.03 -21.69
N TYR A 896 21.05 24.35 -22.62
CA TYR A 896 21.61 24.08 -23.93
C TYR A 896 21.34 25.26 -24.87
N LYS A 897 22.41 25.85 -25.41
CA LYS A 897 22.32 26.89 -26.43
C LYS A 897 22.43 26.29 -27.81
N HIS A 898 21.31 26.24 -28.54
CA HIS A 898 21.26 25.70 -29.91
C HIS A 898 22.22 26.41 -30.88
N GLU A 899 22.40 27.73 -30.77
CA GLU A 899 23.26 28.51 -31.66
C GLU A 899 24.75 28.20 -31.47
N GLU A 900 25.18 27.97 -30.23
CA GLU A 900 26.57 27.70 -29.87
C GLU A 900 26.90 26.20 -29.89
N GLY A 901 25.87 25.34 -29.88
CA GLY A 901 26.02 23.88 -29.73
C GLY A 901 26.65 23.50 -28.40
N ALA A 902 26.46 24.30 -27.34
CA ALA A 902 27.15 24.16 -26.06
C ALA A 902 26.16 24.14 -24.88
N ILE A 903 26.57 23.46 -23.80
CA ILE A 903 25.85 23.42 -22.53
C ILE A 903 26.52 24.38 -21.56
N GLU A 904 25.78 25.39 -21.12
CA GLU A 904 26.25 26.41 -20.18
C GLU A 904 25.55 26.23 -18.82
N GLU A 905 26.30 26.40 -17.73
CA GLU A 905 25.72 26.42 -16.39
C GLU A 905 25.08 27.78 -16.13
N ARG A 906 23.77 27.78 -15.88
CA ARG A 906 23.01 29.01 -15.66
C ARG A 906 22.90 29.39 -14.19
N ALA A 907 22.66 28.42 -13.33
CA ALA A 907 22.54 28.65 -11.89
C ALA A 907 22.86 27.37 -11.09
N ARG A 908 23.25 27.54 -9.82
CA ARG A 908 23.54 26.43 -8.91
C ARG A 908 23.07 26.73 -7.48
N ASP A 909 22.67 25.67 -6.77
CA ASP A 909 22.53 25.70 -5.33
C ASP A 909 23.87 25.41 -4.64
N TYR A 910 24.33 26.31 -3.77
CA TYR A 910 25.59 26.19 -3.05
C TYR A 910 25.49 25.41 -1.73
N ASN A 911 24.29 24.98 -1.34
CA ASN A 911 24.14 24.08 -0.20
C ASN A 911 24.75 22.70 -0.53
N ALA A 912 25.34 22.05 0.46
CA ALA A 912 25.84 20.70 0.31
C ALA A 912 24.74 19.73 0.76
N ASN A 913 23.89 19.34 -0.20
CA ASN A 913 22.85 18.35 -0.01
C ASN A 913 23.26 17.09 -0.80
N TRP A 914 23.09 15.93 -0.17
CA TRP A 914 23.38 14.65 -0.81
C TRP A 914 22.14 14.15 -1.53
N MET A 915 22.09 14.35 -2.82
CA MET A 915 20.87 14.14 -3.60
C MET A 915 20.51 12.64 -3.66
N SER A 916 19.21 12.35 -3.62
CA SER A 916 18.65 11.01 -3.86
C SER A 916 17.74 10.96 -5.09
N ALA A 917 17.07 12.07 -5.39
CA ALA A 917 16.25 12.25 -6.58
C ALA A 917 16.05 13.75 -6.88
N VAL A 918 15.79 14.07 -8.16
CA VAL A 918 15.50 15.43 -8.62
C VAL A 918 14.36 15.42 -9.63
N GLU A 919 13.53 16.46 -9.62
CA GLU A 919 12.45 16.64 -10.60
C GLU A 919 12.20 18.12 -10.91
N ILE A 920 11.64 18.38 -12.10
CA ILE A 920 11.28 19.72 -12.55
C ILE A 920 9.78 19.94 -12.35
N LEU A 921 9.39 20.81 -11.40
CA LEU A 921 7.97 21.13 -11.21
C LEU A 921 7.47 22.09 -12.28
N ASP A 922 8.25 23.13 -12.52
CA ASP A 922 7.96 24.18 -13.50
C ASP A 922 9.26 24.72 -14.12
N ASP A 923 9.14 25.64 -15.08
CA ASP A 923 10.31 26.20 -15.78
C ASP A 923 11.30 26.90 -14.82
N ASP A 924 10.80 27.44 -13.70
CA ASP A 924 11.59 28.17 -12.70
C ASP A 924 11.74 27.44 -11.35
N ILE A 925 11.01 26.35 -11.10
CA ILE A 925 10.97 25.67 -9.78
C ILE A 925 11.39 24.21 -9.93
N TYR A 926 12.38 23.81 -9.14
CA TYR A 926 12.94 22.46 -9.14
C TYR A 926 12.81 21.82 -7.77
N LEU A 927 12.47 20.53 -7.74
CA LEU A 927 12.29 19.72 -6.54
C LEU A 927 13.49 18.81 -6.33
N GLY A 928 14.01 18.77 -5.10
CA GLY A 928 15.08 17.89 -4.69
C GLY A 928 14.70 17.04 -3.47
N ALA A 929 15.19 15.81 -3.45
CA ALA A 929 15.21 14.96 -2.26
C ALA A 929 16.65 14.66 -1.85
N GLU A 930 16.91 14.57 -0.55
CA GLU A 930 18.24 14.27 0.00
C GLU A 930 18.28 13.06 0.93
N ASN A 931 19.49 12.56 1.21
CA ASN A 931 19.77 11.39 2.04
C ASN A 931 19.21 11.48 3.49
N ASN A 932 19.11 12.69 4.06
CA ASN A 932 18.53 12.93 5.38
C ASN A 932 16.98 12.93 5.39
N PHE A 933 16.35 12.32 4.37
CA PHE A 933 14.90 12.15 4.23
C PHE A 933 14.13 13.48 4.11
N ASN A 934 14.79 14.53 3.61
CA ASN A 934 14.17 15.83 3.38
C ASN A 934 13.82 16.06 1.91
N LEU A 935 12.79 16.88 1.71
CA LEU A 935 12.42 17.50 0.45
C LEU A 935 12.73 18.99 0.51
N PHE A 936 13.16 19.55 -0.61
CA PHE A 936 13.34 20.98 -0.75
C PHE A 936 13.03 21.44 -2.17
N THR A 937 12.61 22.69 -2.30
CA THR A 937 12.37 23.32 -3.61
C THR A 937 13.27 24.52 -3.78
N VAL A 938 13.85 24.62 -4.97
CA VAL A 938 14.70 25.73 -5.37
C VAL A 938 14.06 26.49 -6.52
N ARG A 939 14.21 27.81 -6.50
CA ARG A 939 13.71 28.72 -7.52
C ARG A 939 14.86 29.39 -8.25
N LYS A 940 14.73 29.47 -9.57
CA LYS A 940 15.59 30.27 -10.43
C LYS A 940 15.33 31.76 -10.22
N ASN A 941 16.36 32.52 -9.85
CA ASN A 941 16.25 33.96 -9.63
C ASN A 941 16.50 34.75 -10.93
N SER A 942 15.51 34.79 -11.82
CA SER A 942 15.61 35.56 -13.07
C SER A 942 15.64 37.09 -12.85
N ASP A 943 15.08 37.55 -11.73
CA ASP A 943 14.94 38.97 -11.37
C ASP A 943 16.18 39.55 -10.65
N GLY A 944 17.24 38.75 -10.46
CA GLY A 944 18.48 39.19 -9.83
C GLY A 944 19.08 40.42 -10.53
N ALA A 945 19.57 41.38 -9.73
CA ALA A 945 20.13 42.63 -10.25
C ALA A 945 21.56 42.42 -10.79
N THR A 946 22.27 41.43 -10.24
CA THR A 946 23.62 41.04 -10.65
C THR A 946 23.64 39.65 -11.29
N ASP A 947 24.64 39.38 -12.14
CA ASP A 947 24.80 38.05 -12.75
C ASP A 947 25.16 36.98 -11.70
N GLU A 948 25.81 37.35 -10.59
CA GLU A 948 26.06 36.44 -9.46
C GLU A 948 24.76 36.02 -8.76
N GLU A 949 23.83 36.95 -8.54
CA GLU A 949 22.52 36.64 -7.96
C GLU A 949 21.67 35.76 -8.89
N ARG A 950 21.78 35.96 -10.20
CA ARG A 950 21.13 35.10 -11.21
C ARG A 950 21.76 33.73 -11.30
N GLY A 951 23.06 33.62 -10.99
CA GLY A 951 23.81 32.37 -10.91
C GLY A 951 23.50 31.52 -9.68
N ARG A 952 22.73 32.04 -8.72
CA ARG A 952 22.35 31.32 -7.50
C ARG A 952 20.90 30.87 -7.54
N LEU A 953 20.68 29.59 -7.24
CA LEU A 953 19.35 29.06 -6.97
C LEU A 953 18.93 29.41 -5.54
N GLU A 954 17.72 29.95 -5.39
CA GLU A 954 17.16 30.31 -4.09
C GLU A 954 16.38 29.15 -3.51
N VAL A 955 16.70 28.70 -2.28
CA VAL A 955 15.91 27.70 -1.58
C VAL A 955 14.64 28.35 -1.06
N VAL A 956 13.50 27.92 -1.60
CA VAL A 956 12.20 28.52 -1.30
C VAL A 956 11.31 27.60 -0.46
N GLY A 957 11.49 26.29 -0.52
CA GLY A 957 10.74 25.33 0.30
C GLY A 957 11.65 24.30 0.95
N GLU A 958 11.32 23.91 2.18
CA GLU A 958 12.07 22.96 2.99
C GLU A 958 11.07 22.12 3.81
N TYR A 959 11.23 20.79 3.80
CA TYR A 959 10.28 19.88 4.45
C TYR A 959 10.94 18.54 4.79
N HIS A 960 10.70 18.00 5.99
CA HIS A 960 11.11 16.64 6.31
C HIS A 960 10.00 15.64 6.00
N LEU A 961 10.25 14.79 5.01
CA LEU A 961 9.34 13.74 4.61
C LEU A 961 9.40 12.55 5.57
N GLY A 962 10.62 12.19 6.02
CA GLY A 962 10.86 11.00 6.83
C GLY A 962 11.02 9.71 6.02
N GLU A 963 10.97 9.79 4.69
CA GLU A 963 11.14 8.67 3.77
C GLU A 963 12.31 8.92 2.81
N PHE A 964 12.97 7.84 2.38
CA PHE A 964 14.04 7.93 1.39
C PHE A 964 13.47 7.80 -0.02
N VAL A 965 13.46 8.89 -0.77
CA VAL A 965 12.92 8.95 -2.13
C VAL A 965 13.96 8.47 -3.13
N ASN A 966 13.65 7.42 -3.89
CA ASN A 966 14.52 6.90 -4.95
C ASN A 966 14.26 7.58 -6.29
N ARG A 967 13.00 7.86 -6.64
CA ARG A 967 12.61 8.40 -7.94
C ARG A 967 11.39 9.31 -7.85
N PHE A 968 11.37 10.30 -8.72
CA PHE A 968 10.21 11.13 -9.05
C PHE A 968 9.79 10.84 -10.50
N ARG A 969 8.49 10.91 -10.76
CA ARG A 969 7.91 10.89 -12.11
C ARG A 969 6.68 11.79 -12.18
N HIS A 970 6.51 12.48 -13.28
CA HIS A 970 5.23 13.13 -13.59
C HIS A 970 4.15 12.09 -13.83
N GLY A 971 2.97 12.32 -13.26
CA GLY A 971 1.83 11.41 -13.40
C GLY A 971 0.77 11.64 -12.35
N SER A 972 -0.34 10.93 -12.49
CA SER A 972 -1.45 10.88 -11.55
C SER A 972 -2.00 9.46 -11.52
N LEU A 973 -2.29 8.95 -10.32
CA LEU A 973 -3.00 7.67 -10.12
C LEU A 973 -4.50 7.81 -10.36
N VAL A 974 -5.01 9.05 -10.26
CA VAL A 974 -6.41 9.37 -10.46
C VAL A 974 -6.64 9.81 -11.90
N MET A 975 -7.76 9.35 -12.45
CA MET A 975 -8.25 9.77 -13.76
C MET A 975 -8.60 11.26 -13.74
N ARG A 976 -8.00 12.03 -14.66
CA ARG A 976 -8.26 13.47 -14.77
C ARG A 976 -9.56 13.71 -15.51
N LEU A 977 -10.60 14.14 -14.80
CA LEU A 977 -11.85 14.58 -15.41
C LEU A 977 -11.68 16.00 -15.98
N PRO A 978 -12.01 16.24 -17.27
CA PRO A 978 -11.87 17.55 -17.92
C PRO A 978 -12.61 18.69 -17.21
N ASP A 979 -13.72 18.37 -16.53
CA ASP A 979 -14.62 19.36 -15.88
C ASP A 979 -14.28 19.63 -14.40
N SER A 980 -13.22 19.02 -13.86
CA SER A 980 -12.83 19.21 -12.45
C SER A 980 -11.70 20.24 -12.29
N GLU A 981 -11.89 21.25 -11.45
CA GLU A 981 -10.83 22.23 -11.12
C GLU A 981 -9.60 21.54 -10.50
N SER A 982 -9.80 20.44 -9.77
CA SER A 982 -8.75 19.60 -9.18
C SER A 982 -7.87 18.89 -10.23
N GLY A 983 -8.42 18.58 -11.41
CA GLY A 983 -7.70 17.90 -12.50
C GLY A 983 -6.65 18.78 -13.21
N GLN A 984 -6.64 20.09 -12.94
CA GLN A 984 -5.69 21.04 -13.49
C GLN A 984 -4.41 21.22 -12.66
N ILE A 985 -4.39 20.68 -11.43
CA ILE A 985 -3.25 20.82 -10.52
C ILE A 985 -2.13 19.86 -10.99
N PRO A 986 -0.90 20.36 -11.26
CA PRO A 986 0.21 19.51 -11.67
C PRO A 986 0.68 18.65 -10.49
N THR A 987 0.88 17.36 -10.76
CA THR A 987 1.24 16.34 -9.78
C THR A 987 2.52 15.61 -10.17
N VAL A 988 3.33 15.30 -9.17
CA VAL A 988 4.53 14.47 -9.27
C VAL A 988 4.40 13.31 -8.28
N ILE A 989 4.58 12.09 -8.76
CA ILE A 989 4.58 10.88 -7.95
C ILE A 989 6.02 10.60 -7.52
N PHE A 990 6.20 10.07 -6.30
CA PHE A 990 7.48 9.57 -5.83
C PHE A 990 7.37 8.19 -5.20
N GLY A 991 8.43 7.39 -5.39
CA GLY A 991 8.59 6.06 -4.82
C GLY A 991 9.75 6.03 -3.82
N THR A 992 9.58 5.27 -2.73
CA THR A 992 10.52 5.25 -1.61
C THR A 992 11.05 3.85 -1.29
N VAL A 993 12.12 3.80 -0.49
CA VAL A 993 12.71 2.55 0.02
C VAL A 993 11.75 1.76 0.92
N ASN A 994 10.81 2.41 1.61
CA ASN A 994 9.88 1.72 2.50
C ASN A 994 8.58 1.27 1.81
N GLY A 995 8.49 1.42 0.49
CA GLY A 995 7.29 1.06 -0.27
C GLY A 995 6.20 2.14 -0.27
N VAL A 996 6.50 3.34 0.24
CA VAL A 996 5.58 4.49 0.15
C VAL A 996 5.54 4.98 -1.29
N ILE A 997 4.32 5.18 -1.79
CA ILE A 997 4.05 5.99 -2.98
C ILE A 997 3.42 7.29 -2.50
N GLY A 998 4.03 8.43 -2.79
CA GLY A 998 3.49 9.73 -2.43
C GLY A 998 3.32 10.64 -3.63
N VAL A 999 2.54 11.69 -3.44
CA VAL A 999 2.23 12.69 -4.46
C VAL A 999 2.61 14.07 -3.94
N VAL A 1000 3.31 14.84 -4.77
CA VAL A 1000 3.57 16.27 -4.60
C VAL A 1000 2.70 17.02 -5.60
N ALA A 1001 1.85 17.91 -5.11
CA ALA A 1001 0.97 18.74 -5.92
C ALA A 1001 1.30 20.23 -5.74
N SER A 1002 1.41 20.99 -6.83
CA SER A 1002 1.71 22.43 -6.77
C SER A 1002 0.42 23.24 -6.67
N LEU A 1003 0.13 23.79 -5.49
CA LEU A 1003 -1.15 24.45 -5.20
C LEU A 1003 -1.16 25.95 -5.54
N PRO A 1004 -2.30 26.50 -5.99
CA PRO A 1004 -2.50 27.96 -6.06
C PRO A 1004 -2.34 28.65 -4.69
N HIS A 1005 -1.91 29.92 -4.69
CA HIS A 1005 -1.61 30.66 -3.46
C HIS A 1005 -2.77 30.72 -2.47
N ASP A 1006 -3.97 31.03 -2.97
CA ASP A 1006 -5.16 31.21 -2.13
C ASP A 1006 -5.57 29.91 -1.44
N GLN A 1007 -5.43 28.78 -2.14
CA GLN A 1007 -5.67 27.45 -1.57
C GLN A 1007 -4.61 27.10 -0.52
N TYR A 1008 -3.33 27.39 -0.80
CA TYR A 1008 -2.26 27.14 0.15
C TYR A 1008 -2.46 27.89 1.47
N LEU A 1009 -2.74 29.20 1.41
CA LEU A 1009 -2.94 30.02 2.62
C LEU A 1009 -4.13 29.53 3.46
N PHE A 1010 -5.19 29.06 2.80
CA PHE A 1010 -6.32 28.46 3.49
C PHE A 1010 -5.94 27.18 4.22
N LEU A 1011 -5.23 26.28 3.55
CA LEU A 1011 -4.82 24.99 4.11
C LEU A 1011 -3.73 25.12 5.16
N GLU A 1012 -2.84 26.10 5.05
CA GLU A 1012 -1.85 26.42 6.08
C GLU A 1012 -2.53 26.79 7.41
N ARG A 1013 -3.59 27.60 7.36
CA ARG A 1013 -4.41 27.93 8.55
C ARG A 1013 -5.11 26.70 9.11
N LEU A 1014 -5.61 25.82 8.25
CA LEU A 1014 -6.24 24.57 8.67
C LEU A 1014 -5.23 23.67 9.39
N GLN A 1015 -4.03 23.49 8.82
CA GLN A 1015 -2.94 22.71 9.40
C GLN A 1015 -2.55 23.25 10.79
N ALA A 1016 -2.36 24.57 10.92
CA ALA A 1016 -2.01 25.20 12.19
C ALA A 1016 -3.08 25.02 13.29
N ASN A 1017 -4.35 24.87 12.92
CA ASN A 1017 -5.43 24.55 13.85
C ASN A 1017 -5.51 23.05 14.16
N LEU A 1018 -5.25 22.18 13.18
CA LEU A 1018 -5.17 20.73 13.37
C LEU A 1018 -4.08 20.34 14.35
N VAL A 1019 -2.87 20.91 14.24
CA VAL A 1019 -1.74 20.64 15.15
C VAL A 1019 -2.08 20.94 16.62
N LYS A 1020 -2.96 21.90 16.89
CA LYS A 1020 -3.37 22.25 18.27
C LYS A 1020 -4.33 21.22 18.87
N VAL A 1021 -5.17 20.60 18.03
CA VAL A 1021 -6.24 19.68 18.45
C VAL A 1021 -5.75 18.23 18.44
N ILE A 1022 -4.99 17.85 17.41
CA ILE A 1022 -4.42 16.51 17.23
C ILE A 1022 -3.11 16.44 18.00
N LYS A 1023 -3.10 15.64 19.06
CA LYS A 1023 -1.88 15.32 19.80
C LYS A 1023 -1.22 14.10 19.17
N GLY A 1024 0.04 14.23 18.77
CA GLY A 1024 0.82 13.10 18.27
C GLY A 1024 1.00 12.02 19.34
N VAL A 1025 1.06 10.77 18.89
CA VAL A 1025 1.39 9.64 19.78
C VAL A 1025 2.75 9.86 20.43
N GLY A 1026 2.85 9.56 21.72
CA GLY A 1026 4.08 9.77 22.48
C GLY A 1026 4.33 11.23 22.86
N GLY A 1027 3.38 12.14 22.61
CA GLY A 1027 3.57 13.58 22.80
C GLY A 1027 4.55 14.20 21.78
N LEU A 1028 4.82 13.49 20.68
CA LEU A 1028 5.70 13.96 19.63
C LEU A 1028 5.04 15.12 18.87
N SER A 1029 5.80 16.20 18.66
CA SER A 1029 5.32 17.39 17.97
C SER A 1029 5.41 17.23 16.45
N HIS A 1030 4.31 17.51 15.75
CA HIS A 1030 4.25 17.52 14.28
C HIS A 1030 5.24 18.53 13.67
N GLU A 1031 5.27 19.76 14.18
CA GLU A 1031 6.15 20.83 13.65
C GLU A 1031 7.63 20.43 13.70
N GLN A 1032 8.09 19.86 14.83
CA GLN A 1032 9.46 19.38 15.01
C GLN A 1032 9.76 18.12 14.20
N TRP A 1033 8.75 17.35 13.81
CA TRP A 1033 8.93 16.20 12.93
C TRP A 1033 9.14 16.66 11.49
N ARG A 1034 8.30 17.59 11.01
CA ARG A 1034 8.37 18.13 9.65
C ARG A 1034 9.47 19.17 9.43
N SER A 1035 10.13 19.64 10.49
CA SER A 1035 11.27 20.55 10.37
C SER A 1035 12.42 19.90 9.59
N PHE A 1036 12.92 20.62 8.59
CA PHE A 1036 14.08 20.25 7.79
C PHE A 1036 15.29 20.04 8.71
N ASN A 1037 15.96 18.90 8.57
CA ASN A 1037 17.11 18.57 9.42
C ASN A 1037 18.19 17.85 8.62
N ASN A 1038 19.36 18.49 8.51
CA ASN A 1038 20.57 17.85 8.03
C ASN A 1038 21.72 18.10 9.01
N GLU A 1039 22.90 17.53 8.75
CA GLU A 1039 24.07 17.67 9.65
C GLU A 1039 24.49 19.13 9.91
N LYS A 1040 24.13 20.06 9.02
CA LYS A 1040 24.55 21.46 9.09
C LYS A 1040 23.51 22.40 9.70
N LYS A 1041 22.23 22.15 9.45
CA LYS A 1041 21.14 23.05 9.83
C LYS A 1041 19.86 22.28 10.18
N THR A 1042 19.14 22.86 11.12
CA THR A 1042 17.74 22.51 11.41
C THR A 1042 16.90 23.76 11.19
N VAL A 1043 15.89 23.69 10.33
CA VAL A 1043 15.02 24.82 9.95
C VAL A 1043 13.57 24.35 9.94
N ASP A 1044 12.66 25.23 10.35
CA ASP A 1044 11.22 24.94 10.29
C ASP A 1044 10.75 24.71 8.85
N ALA A 1045 9.70 23.91 8.68
CA ALA A 1045 9.13 23.64 7.37
C ALA A 1045 8.59 24.92 6.71
N ARG A 1046 8.81 25.08 5.40
CA ARG A 1046 8.39 26.26 4.63
C ARG A 1046 7.84 25.85 3.28
N ASN A 1047 6.73 26.48 2.86
CA ASN A 1047 6.12 26.30 1.53
C ASN A 1047 5.73 24.85 1.17
N PHE A 1048 5.59 23.99 2.18
CA PHE A 1048 5.10 22.63 2.09
C PHE A 1048 3.95 22.42 3.09
N LEU A 1049 2.87 21.80 2.63
CA LEU A 1049 1.75 21.36 3.47
C LEU A 1049 1.75 19.84 3.59
N ASP A 1050 1.45 19.37 4.79
CA ASP A 1050 1.33 17.94 5.10
C ASP A 1050 -0.11 17.48 4.85
N GLY A 1051 -0.31 16.83 3.71
CA GLY A 1051 -1.61 16.29 3.30
C GLY A 1051 -2.11 15.19 4.22
N ASP A 1052 -1.21 14.37 4.77
CA ASP A 1052 -1.60 13.29 5.68
C ASP A 1052 -2.27 13.85 6.95
N LEU A 1053 -1.77 15.00 7.44
CA LEU A 1053 -2.38 15.70 8.58
C LEU A 1053 -3.70 16.37 8.19
N ILE A 1054 -3.76 17.03 7.02
CA ILE A 1054 -4.98 17.70 6.56
C ILE A 1054 -6.12 16.70 6.37
N GLU A 1055 -5.83 15.53 5.80
CA GLU A 1055 -6.82 14.48 5.54
C GLU A 1055 -7.31 13.80 6.82
N SER A 1056 -6.46 13.72 7.85
CA SER A 1056 -6.88 13.23 9.17
C SER A 1056 -8.02 14.05 9.80
N PHE A 1057 -8.30 15.26 9.29
CA PHE A 1057 -9.50 16.02 9.66
C PHE A 1057 -10.78 15.21 9.46
N LEU A 1058 -10.86 14.41 8.39
CA LEU A 1058 -12.02 13.58 8.07
C LEU A 1058 -12.23 12.44 9.07
N ASP A 1059 -11.19 12.03 9.77
CA ASP A 1059 -11.23 10.94 10.76
C ASP A 1059 -11.55 11.44 12.18
N LEU A 1060 -11.64 12.75 12.39
CA LEU A 1060 -11.91 13.33 13.71
C LEU A 1060 -13.38 13.18 14.13
N ASN A 1061 -13.59 13.05 15.44
CA ASN A 1061 -14.93 13.15 16.02
C ASN A 1061 -15.56 14.53 15.74
N ARG A 1062 -16.88 14.56 15.52
CA ARG A 1062 -17.65 15.78 15.18
C ARG A 1062 -17.41 16.95 16.16
N ASN A 1063 -17.26 16.67 17.46
CA ASN A 1063 -16.96 17.68 18.47
C ASN A 1063 -15.63 18.40 18.20
N ARG A 1064 -14.59 17.66 17.80
CA ARG A 1064 -13.27 18.21 17.44
C ARG A 1064 -13.33 18.94 16.10
N MET A 1065 -14.09 18.43 15.13
CA MET A 1065 -14.33 19.14 13.87
C MET A 1065 -15.01 20.49 14.09
N GLU A 1066 -15.99 20.57 14.99
CA GLU A 1066 -16.67 21.83 15.33
C GLU A 1066 -15.75 22.84 16.01
N GLU A 1067 -14.81 22.38 16.85
CA GLU A 1067 -13.77 23.23 17.45
C GLU A 1067 -12.90 23.89 16.37
N ILE A 1068 -12.45 23.09 15.38
CA ILE A 1068 -11.63 23.56 14.26
C ILE A 1068 -12.45 24.48 13.34
N SER A 1069 -13.70 24.11 13.03
CA SER A 1069 -14.63 24.89 12.22
C SER A 1069 -14.86 26.29 12.81
N LYS A 1070 -15.06 26.40 14.13
CA LYS A 1070 -15.19 27.68 14.83
C LYS A 1070 -13.91 28.52 14.73
N ALA A 1071 -12.74 27.91 14.82
CA ALA A 1071 -11.46 28.61 14.69
C ALA A 1071 -11.21 29.10 13.24
N MET A 1072 -11.68 28.36 12.23
CA MET A 1072 -11.56 28.72 10.82
C MET A 1072 -12.62 29.72 10.35
N GLY A 1073 -13.76 29.82 11.04
CA GLY A 1073 -14.92 30.64 10.62
C GLY A 1073 -15.69 30.07 9.43
N VAL A 1074 -15.58 28.76 9.20
CA VAL A 1074 -16.19 28.02 8.07
C VAL A 1074 -16.99 26.85 8.63
N SER A 1075 -18.12 26.48 8.02
CA SER A 1075 -18.91 25.32 8.48
C SER A 1075 -18.12 24.01 8.34
N VAL A 1076 -18.44 23.04 9.19
CA VAL A 1076 -17.83 21.70 9.14
C VAL A 1076 -18.04 21.06 7.76
N GLU A 1077 -19.24 21.19 7.19
CA GLU A 1077 -19.60 20.61 5.89
C GLU A 1077 -18.74 21.16 4.74
N GLU A 1078 -18.51 22.48 4.72
CA GLU A 1078 -17.66 23.11 3.69
C GLU A 1078 -16.19 22.71 3.86
N LEU A 1079 -15.70 22.57 5.10
CA LEU A 1079 -14.35 22.05 5.35
C LEU A 1079 -14.21 20.60 4.89
N CYS A 1080 -15.17 19.74 5.23
CA CYS A 1080 -15.18 18.34 4.78
C CYS A 1080 -15.16 18.27 3.26
N LYS A 1081 -16.00 19.05 2.58
CA LYS A 1081 -16.05 19.08 1.12
C LYS A 1081 -14.70 19.43 0.49
N ARG A 1082 -14.03 20.48 0.99
CA ARG A 1082 -12.71 20.90 0.46
C ARG A 1082 -11.62 19.86 0.70
N VAL A 1083 -11.60 19.23 1.89
CA VAL A 1083 -10.63 18.17 2.18
C VAL A 1083 -10.93 16.94 1.32
N GLU A 1084 -12.19 16.59 1.10
CA GLU A 1084 -12.59 15.50 0.20
C GLU A 1084 -12.17 15.78 -1.26
N GLU A 1085 -12.23 17.02 -1.74
CA GLU A 1085 -11.72 17.39 -3.06
C GLU A 1085 -10.20 17.17 -3.18
N LEU A 1086 -9.42 17.37 -2.10
CA LEU A 1086 -7.98 17.10 -2.08
C LEU A 1086 -7.68 15.59 -2.06
N THR A 1087 -8.49 14.79 -1.35
CA THR A 1087 -8.33 13.32 -1.35
C THR A 1087 -8.54 12.69 -2.72
N ARG A 1088 -9.13 13.41 -3.69
CA ARG A 1088 -9.29 12.97 -5.08
C ARG A 1088 -8.07 13.25 -5.95
N LEU A 1089 -7.00 13.84 -5.42
CA LEU A 1089 -5.77 14.09 -6.17
C LEU A 1089 -4.86 12.85 -6.27
N HIS A 1090 -5.09 11.83 -5.45
CA HIS A 1090 -4.19 10.68 -5.33
C HIS A 1090 -4.92 9.34 -5.20
#